data_AF-A0A942HVS8-F1
#
_entry.id   AF-A0A942HVS8-F1
#
_cell.length_a   1.000
_cell.length_b   1.000
_cell.length_c   1.000
_cell.angle_alpha   90.00
_cell.angle_beta   90.00
_cell.angle_gamma   90.00
#
_symmetry.space_group_name_H-M   'P 1'
#
loop_
_entity.id
_entity.type
_entity.pdbx_description
1 polymer ?
#
loop_
_entity_poly.entity_id
_entity_poly.type
_entity_poly.pdbx_seq_one_letter_code
_entity_poly.pdbx_strand_id
1 'polypeptide(L)'
;MSANSIRSSASPMSGGIEHLSGLPAESQFSAGGQSLIASADYAKFFNFRAGANAPMSDTLEMNSPYQGITDSKQSAQSKVIAEPLDASKSVQELAEQGMFSQVISVSDSSKLYIAMQSQLLQGEPKNEESLFSKDFYKYVGDNLDLSAGGSVKDFDAASNAESALSKDDAAPSLKIRYEAVSGNDASTQVDPDFIVKQDGTIEMLHNPELDLNDPHNASRKEIVVEVERNSGDVGSPSDAQQKALDALAIYLAARIKQDYPETSSEGVHVDDSQGLVSDSAKSAITPTPTADDLLPPTTQDQVQDLNRLGDSGSGSMSPAQANDTFPQTDTPRTPDETDQIAAIKNEVAGFESGKSPEPYYAIADKGDPAQNGSGYGIGRFGFTSDAIINWIDGLSDDDLDAMEELEDKAPPSKNGKPAKGKLPKGTAAKLRKIRSLVHHKNHKADDKLTDKQASDLERDPDVQNFTNLLKTAWSHADKPTKDAIDKSFDPELQEVMAGDLIHKFAVASVDKAGKVDVGEIVLGLHLGHFPSADDQKRAENQDLMKASEQGYPLAVKAAANPDKPVTWDTTSQGQVVGDPNSYFISQFKSQFNPNNRDYKNENCGPTSLAMAIKHFGGTLPGGNPEDPQKLIEKTIKAMGFNGKLTKGTSASDITRGAQLAGLKTDNIKGIEELNQALAENKQVILFGNPSRSFAAKFNRSVYVSPGTGDHWLLIAGRSSDGGYIVDDPLSLTGAVTRSAKQIAEYTNAPANARLRGDGIALWK
;
A
#
# COMPACT_ATOMS: atom_id res chain seq x y z
N MET A 1 53.50 -9.33 -56.16
CA MET A 1 53.65 -10.22 -55.00
C MET A 1 53.28 -9.42 -53.76
N SER A 2 52.15 -9.82 -53.16
CA SER A 2 51.59 -9.66 -51.80
C SER A 2 52.39 -8.91 -50.71
N ALA A 3 51.81 -8.28 -49.67
CA ALA A 3 50.44 -7.89 -49.29
C ALA A 3 50.51 -7.17 -47.89
N ASN A 4 49.62 -6.18 -47.66
CA ASN A 4 48.75 -5.90 -46.47
C ASN A 4 49.28 -5.96 -45.00
N SER A 5 48.82 -5.20 -43.99
CA SER A 5 47.71 -4.22 -43.82
C SER A 5 47.54 -3.78 -42.33
N ILE A 6 47.28 -2.47 -42.10
CA ILE A 6 46.31 -1.77 -41.17
C ILE A 6 46.48 -1.92 -39.63
N ARG A 7 46.81 -0.87 -38.83
CA ARG A 7 46.14 0.40 -38.37
C ARG A 7 45.16 0.24 -37.18
N SER A 8 45.36 1.01 -36.10
CA SER A 8 44.50 2.17 -35.76
C SER A 8 45.19 3.09 -34.73
N SER A 9 45.05 4.39 -34.90
CA SER A 9 45.59 5.46 -34.04
C SER A 9 44.50 6.49 -33.84
N ALA A 10 44.13 6.76 -32.58
CA ALA A 10 43.20 7.81 -32.20
C ALA A 10 43.92 9.15 -32.09
N SER A 11 43.28 10.21 -32.59
CA SER A 11 43.62 11.62 -32.32
C SER A 11 42.39 12.31 -31.69
N PRO A 12 42.59 13.35 -30.87
CA PRO A 12 41.54 13.99 -30.08
C PRO A 12 40.82 15.09 -30.88
N MET A 13 39.53 15.31 -30.58
CA MET A 13 38.79 16.48 -31.08
C MET A 13 38.45 17.42 -29.93
N SER A 14 38.88 18.66 -30.12
CA SER A 14 38.51 19.88 -29.41
C SER A 14 37.44 20.65 -30.20
N GLY A 15 36.55 21.35 -29.50
CA GLY A 15 35.64 22.38 -30.03
C GLY A 15 34.17 22.02 -29.79
N GLY A 16 33.27 22.91 -29.40
CA GLY A 16 33.32 24.35 -29.18
C GLY A 16 31.96 24.76 -28.61
N ILE A 17 31.93 25.77 -27.74
CA ILE A 17 30.71 26.34 -27.16
C ILE A 17 30.27 27.49 -28.07
N GLU A 18 29.05 27.39 -28.61
CA GLU A 18 28.36 28.53 -29.23
C GLU A 18 27.01 28.80 -28.55
N HIS A 19 26.74 30.09 -28.46
CA HIS A 19 25.60 30.78 -27.87
C HIS A 19 24.24 30.38 -28.45
N LEU A 20 23.23 30.28 -27.58
CA LEU A 20 21.84 30.65 -27.92
C LEU A 20 21.24 31.50 -26.80
N SER A 21 21.04 32.77 -27.13
CA SER A 21 20.29 33.77 -26.38
C SER A 21 18.87 33.87 -26.93
N GLY A 22 17.85 33.80 -26.08
CA GLY A 22 16.51 34.26 -26.45
C GLY A 22 15.42 33.87 -25.45
N LEU A 23 14.73 34.92 -24.94
CA LEU A 23 13.41 34.98 -24.28
C LEU A 23 13.39 35.36 -22.78
N PRO A 24 12.33 36.07 -22.32
CA PRO A 24 12.49 37.41 -21.76
C PRO A 24 12.33 37.51 -20.23
N ALA A 25 12.83 38.63 -19.72
CA ALA A 25 12.58 39.13 -18.37
C ALA A 25 11.12 39.58 -18.21
N GLU A 26 10.49 39.18 -17.09
CA GLU A 26 9.80 40.04 -16.12
C GLU A 26 8.78 39.23 -15.30
N SER A 27 9.07 39.01 -14.02
CA SER A 27 8.13 39.35 -12.94
C SER A 27 8.88 39.35 -11.61
N GLN A 28 9.11 40.56 -11.11
CA GLN A 28 9.50 40.81 -9.74
C GLN A 28 8.30 40.49 -8.84
N PHE A 29 8.49 39.68 -7.80
CA PHE A 29 7.70 39.82 -6.58
C PHE A 29 8.58 39.68 -5.34
N SER A 30 8.20 40.52 -4.39
CA SER A 30 8.92 41.00 -3.23
C SER A 30 9.29 39.95 -2.19
N ALA A 31 10.48 40.13 -1.63
CA ALA A 31 10.81 39.72 -0.27
C ALA A 31 9.79 40.30 0.72
N GLY A 32 9.13 39.44 1.48
CA GLY A 32 8.29 39.78 2.62
C GLY A 32 8.52 38.75 3.72
N GLY A 33 9.16 39.19 4.81
CA GLY A 33 9.67 38.31 5.85
C GLY A 33 8.60 37.60 6.67
N GLN A 34 9.01 36.48 7.26
CA GLN A 34 8.31 35.89 8.40
C GLN A 34 9.28 35.64 9.55
N SER A 35 9.08 36.48 10.56
CA SER A 35 9.18 36.25 12.00
C SER A 35 9.74 34.90 12.46
N LEU A 36 10.95 34.96 13.02
CA LEU A 36 11.42 34.10 14.09
C LEU A 36 10.36 34.00 15.21
N ILE A 37 9.83 32.81 15.44
CA ILE A 37 9.33 32.41 16.77
C ILE A 37 10.19 31.25 17.22
N ALA A 38 11.27 31.59 17.92
CA ALA A 38 12.02 30.67 18.72
C ALA A 38 11.18 30.33 19.97
N SER A 39 10.83 29.07 20.17
CA SER A 39 10.45 28.56 21.48
C SER A 39 11.52 27.59 21.96
N ALA A 40 12.51 28.16 22.64
CA ALA A 40 13.27 27.45 23.66
C ALA A 40 12.37 27.22 24.89
N ASP A 41 12.71 26.17 25.65
CA ASP A 41 12.30 25.80 27.01
C ASP A 41 11.37 24.56 27.10
N TYR A 42 11.92 23.40 27.51
CA TYR A 42 11.94 23.04 28.93
C TYR A 42 12.69 21.71 29.18
N ALA A 43 13.78 21.79 29.94
CA ALA A 43 14.29 20.69 30.75
C ALA A 43 13.85 20.89 32.21
N LYS A 44 13.29 19.84 32.84
CA LYS A 44 13.54 19.36 34.22
C LYS A 44 12.30 18.91 35.03
N PHE A 45 12.52 17.75 35.69
CA PHE A 45 11.91 17.18 36.92
C PHE A 45 10.55 16.44 36.88
N PHE A 46 10.57 15.13 37.17
CA PHE A 46 10.30 14.60 38.52
C PHE A 46 10.92 13.22 38.77
N ASN A 47 11.58 13.09 39.93
CA ASN A 47 11.93 11.84 40.60
C ASN A 47 10.70 11.32 41.36
N PHE A 48 10.38 10.02 41.25
CA PHE A 48 9.69 9.33 42.34
C PHE A 48 10.17 7.88 42.47
N ARG A 49 10.38 7.47 43.71
CA ARG A 49 10.99 6.22 44.17
C ARG A 49 9.96 5.43 44.98
N ALA A 50 10.18 4.11 45.08
CA ALA A 50 9.57 3.09 45.96
C ALA A 50 8.33 2.36 45.38
N GLY A 51 8.18 1.03 45.53
CA GLY A 51 8.89 0.07 46.39
C GLY A 51 8.63 -1.40 46.03
N ALA A 52 9.38 -2.27 46.71
CA ALA A 52 9.59 -3.70 46.46
C ALA A 52 8.53 -4.66 47.05
N ASN A 53 8.44 -5.89 46.50
CA ASN A 53 8.64 -7.21 47.17
C ASN A 53 7.94 -8.41 46.46
N ALA A 54 8.75 -9.33 45.89
CA ALA A 54 8.83 -10.82 46.00
C ALA A 54 7.58 -11.75 46.15
N PRO A 55 7.67 -13.12 46.01
CA PRO A 55 8.71 -14.01 45.42
C PRO A 55 8.20 -15.17 44.49
N MET A 56 9.17 -15.98 44.04
CA MET A 56 9.16 -17.25 43.30
C MET A 56 8.35 -18.44 43.87
N SER A 57 7.95 -19.35 42.96
CA SER A 57 7.96 -20.85 43.01
C SER A 57 7.10 -21.34 41.83
N ASP A 58 7.28 -22.43 41.08
CA ASP A 58 8.16 -23.60 41.10
C ASP A 58 8.17 -24.23 39.70
N THR A 59 9.26 -24.91 39.40
CA THR A 59 9.52 -25.82 38.28
C THR A 59 8.55 -27.01 38.20
N LEU A 60 8.15 -27.39 36.99
CA LEU A 60 7.75 -28.76 36.67
C LEU A 60 8.30 -29.16 35.30
N GLU A 61 9.38 -29.96 35.35
CA GLU A 61 9.86 -30.80 34.26
C GLU A 61 8.81 -31.86 33.93
N MET A 62 8.55 -32.11 32.64
CA MET A 62 8.01 -33.41 32.22
C MET A 62 8.74 -33.93 30.98
N ASN A 63 9.23 -35.15 31.18
CA ASN A 63 10.03 -35.97 30.31
C ASN A 63 9.33 -36.35 29.00
N SER A 64 10.13 -36.33 27.92
CA SER A 64 9.93 -37.17 26.74
C SER A 64 10.28 -38.63 27.06
N PRO A 65 9.60 -39.60 26.40
CA PRO A 65 10.32 -40.77 25.97
C PRO A 65 10.11 -41.09 24.48
N TYR A 66 11.25 -41.19 23.80
CA TYR A 66 11.45 -41.95 22.56
C TYR A 66 11.64 -43.43 22.90
N GLN A 67 11.01 -44.34 22.15
CA GLN A 67 11.60 -45.59 21.59
C GLN A 67 10.50 -46.51 21.01
N GLY A 68 10.56 -46.80 19.70
CA GLY A 68 10.83 -48.15 19.19
C GLY A 68 9.62 -48.64 18.35
N ILE A 69 9.66 -49.45 17.29
CA ILE A 69 10.56 -50.54 16.85
C ILE A 69 10.15 -50.94 15.39
N THR A 70 11.17 -51.16 14.55
CA THR A 70 11.41 -52.10 13.43
C THR A 70 10.35 -52.61 12.43
N ASP A 71 10.78 -52.60 11.15
CA ASP A 71 10.78 -53.65 10.10
C ASP A 71 9.54 -54.51 9.78
N SER A 72 9.17 -54.51 8.49
CA SER A 72 9.01 -55.75 7.73
C SER A 72 9.20 -55.56 6.21
N LYS A 73 9.98 -56.46 5.60
CA LYS A 73 10.29 -56.62 4.17
C LYS A 73 9.20 -57.39 3.41
N GLN A 74 9.10 -57.16 2.09
CA GLN A 74 8.97 -58.12 0.95
C GLN A 74 8.15 -57.49 -0.18
N SER A 75 8.74 -57.09 -1.32
CA SER A 75 9.18 -57.87 -2.50
C SER A 75 8.16 -57.83 -3.65
N ALA A 76 8.55 -57.20 -4.77
CA ALA A 76 8.40 -57.78 -6.11
C ALA A 76 9.25 -56.95 -7.09
N GLN A 77 10.23 -57.62 -7.69
CA GLN A 77 11.04 -57.13 -8.81
C GLN A 77 10.25 -57.33 -10.11
N SER A 78 10.23 -56.33 -10.97
CA SER A 78 10.17 -56.52 -12.42
C SER A 78 11.29 -55.69 -13.06
N LYS A 79 12.24 -56.44 -13.60
CA LYS A 79 13.44 -56.00 -14.31
C LYS A 79 13.03 -55.78 -15.76
N VAL A 80 13.16 -54.56 -16.27
CA VAL A 80 13.23 -54.31 -17.71
C VAL A 80 14.59 -53.70 -18.01
N ILE A 81 15.29 -54.40 -18.89
CA ILE A 81 16.60 -54.07 -19.43
C ILE A 81 16.38 -52.90 -20.40
N ALA A 82 17.00 -51.75 -20.11
CA ALA A 82 17.11 -50.67 -21.09
C ALA A 82 18.30 -51.00 -22.00
N GLU A 83 18.04 -51.34 -23.26
CA GLU A 83 18.99 -51.12 -24.34
C GLU A 83 18.81 -49.69 -24.88
N PRO A 84 19.88 -49.01 -25.33
CA PRO A 84 19.77 -47.65 -25.81
C PRO A 84 19.09 -47.62 -27.19
N LEU A 85 17.97 -46.91 -27.29
CA LEU A 85 17.31 -46.62 -28.56
C LEU A 85 18.14 -45.57 -29.33
N ASP A 86 18.50 -45.96 -30.54
CA ASP A 86 19.21 -45.17 -31.55
C ASP A 86 18.42 -43.92 -31.93
N ALA A 87 19.01 -42.74 -31.72
CA ALA A 87 18.36 -41.44 -31.81
C ALA A 87 18.29 -40.89 -33.25
N SER A 88 17.85 -41.71 -34.22
CA SER A 88 17.73 -41.26 -35.60
C SER A 88 16.52 -41.78 -36.38
N LYS A 89 15.39 -42.07 -35.72
CA LYS A 89 14.12 -42.36 -36.40
C LYS A 89 13.11 -41.23 -36.21
N SER A 90 12.56 -40.74 -37.31
CA SER A 90 11.58 -39.66 -37.32
C SER A 90 10.21 -40.15 -36.86
N VAL A 91 9.44 -39.26 -36.23
CA VAL A 91 8.06 -39.49 -35.74
C VAL A 91 7.12 -40.03 -36.84
N GLN A 92 7.46 -39.78 -38.11
CA GLN A 92 6.72 -40.22 -39.28
C GLN A 92 6.79 -41.75 -39.50
N GLU A 93 7.93 -42.39 -39.21
CA GLU A 93 8.09 -43.86 -39.34
C GLU A 93 7.32 -44.65 -38.26
N LEU A 94 7.03 -44.03 -37.12
CA LEU A 94 6.26 -44.65 -36.03
C LEU A 94 4.74 -44.56 -36.28
N ALA A 95 4.30 -43.53 -37.02
CA ALA A 95 2.89 -43.36 -37.40
C ALA A 95 2.45 -44.35 -38.50
N GLU A 96 3.33 -44.69 -39.45
CA GLU A 96 3.03 -45.62 -40.54
C GLU A 96 2.94 -47.10 -40.08
N GLN A 97 3.42 -47.42 -38.87
CA GLN A 97 3.37 -48.78 -38.30
C GLN A 97 2.06 -49.11 -37.57
N GLY A 98 1.04 -48.24 -37.63
CA GLY A 98 -0.33 -48.57 -37.22
C GLY A 98 -0.52 -48.82 -35.71
N MET A 99 0.34 -48.29 -34.85
CA MET A 99 0.29 -48.51 -33.39
C MET A 99 -0.51 -47.46 -32.59
N PHE A 100 -1.55 -46.87 -33.17
CA PHE A 100 -2.52 -46.05 -32.42
C PHE A 100 -3.96 -46.42 -32.82
N SER A 101 -4.45 -47.53 -32.26
CA SER A 101 -5.88 -47.84 -32.26
C SER A 101 -6.36 -48.06 -30.83
N GLN A 102 -6.41 -46.99 -30.04
CA GLN A 102 -7.29 -46.91 -28.88
C GLN A 102 -7.67 -45.44 -28.63
N VAL A 103 -8.97 -45.23 -28.48
CA VAL A 103 -9.68 -43.95 -28.44
C VAL A 103 -9.22 -43.08 -27.27
N ILE A 104 -8.77 -41.86 -27.55
CA ILE A 104 -8.71 -40.75 -26.58
C ILE A 104 -9.44 -39.56 -27.22
N SER A 105 -10.48 -39.06 -26.54
CA SER A 105 -11.07 -37.77 -26.83
C SER A 105 -10.02 -36.69 -26.55
N VAL A 106 -9.52 -36.03 -27.59
CA VAL A 106 -8.50 -34.99 -27.44
C VAL A 106 -9.20 -33.66 -27.14
N SER A 107 -8.89 -33.04 -26.00
CA SER A 107 -9.40 -31.71 -25.64
C SER A 107 -8.91 -30.62 -26.60
N ASP A 108 -9.66 -29.52 -26.76
CA ASP A 108 -9.29 -28.41 -27.66
C ASP A 108 -7.93 -27.77 -27.31
N SER A 109 -7.50 -27.87 -26.05
CA SER A 109 -6.17 -27.46 -25.59
C SER A 109 -5.02 -28.18 -26.29
N SER A 110 -5.21 -29.45 -26.66
CA SER A 110 -4.19 -30.22 -27.37
C SER A 110 -4.13 -29.87 -28.86
N LYS A 111 -5.23 -29.36 -29.43
CA LYS A 111 -5.25 -28.88 -30.82
C LYS A 111 -4.45 -27.59 -30.96
N LEU A 112 -4.51 -26.70 -29.97
CA LEU A 112 -3.72 -25.46 -29.91
C LEU A 112 -2.22 -25.74 -29.83
N TYR A 113 -1.81 -26.67 -28.95
CA TYR A 113 -0.41 -27.10 -28.82
C TYR A 113 0.12 -27.78 -30.10
N ILE A 114 -0.71 -28.60 -30.76
CA ILE A 114 -0.37 -29.24 -32.04
C ILE A 114 -0.26 -28.22 -33.18
N ALA A 115 -1.11 -27.19 -33.22
CA ALA A 115 -1.07 -26.13 -34.22
C ALA A 115 0.21 -25.27 -34.10
N MET A 116 0.59 -24.89 -32.87
CA MET A 116 1.84 -24.16 -32.60
C MET A 116 3.08 -24.98 -32.98
N GLN A 117 3.12 -26.26 -32.60
CA GLN A 117 4.22 -27.17 -32.97
C GLN A 117 4.31 -27.43 -34.48
N SER A 118 3.16 -27.54 -35.17
CA SER A 118 3.13 -27.78 -36.61
C SER A 118 3.65 -26.59 -37.43
N GLN A 119 3.53 -25.36 -36.95
CA GLN A 119 4.12 -24.19 -37.60
C GLN A 119 5.63 -24.08 -37.34
N LEU A 120 6.09 -24.43 -36.13
CA LEU A 120 7.52 -24.49 -35.79
C LEU A 120 8.29 -25.55 -36.60
N LEU A 121 7.63 -26.67 -36.95
CA LEU A 121 8.24 -27.78 -37.69
C LEU A 121 8.26 -27.60 -39.22
N GLN A 122 7.57 -26.59 -39.77
CA GLN A 122 7.44 -26.39 -41.23
C GLN A 122 8.47 -25.47 -41.88
N GLY A 123 9.47 -24.98 -41.12
CA GLY A 123 10.69 -24.40 -41.69
C GLY A 123 10.64 -22.90 -41.99
N GLU A 124 11.51 -22.18 -41.27
CA GLU A 124 11.96 -20.78 -41.37
C GLU A 124 10.92 -19.64 -41.53
N PRO A 125 10.61 -18.91 -40.44
CA PRO A 125 10.28 -17.49 -40.55
C PRO A 125 11.58 -16.68 -40.65
N LYS A 126 11.70 -15.85 -41.69
CA LYS A 126 12.88 -14.99 -41.91
C LYS A 126 12.85 -13.66 -41.17
N ASN A 127 11.90 -13.46 -40.25
CA ASN A 127 11.75 -12.25 -39.44
C ASN A 127 10.59 -12.42 -38.44
N GLU A 128 10.81 -11.98 -37.19
CA GLU A 128 9.85 -12.08 -36.07
C GLU A 128 8.51 -11.37 -36.34
N GLU A 129 8.47 -10.40 -37.25
CA GLU A 129 7.24 -9.71 -37.69
C GLU A 129 6.23 -10.62 -38.42
N SER A 130 6.65 -11.78 -38.97
CA SER A 130 5.73 -12.67 -39.70
C SER A 130 4.94 -13.63 -38.81
N LEU A 131 5.27 -13.73 -37.52
CA LEU A 131 4.56 -14.58 -36.55
C LEU A 131 3.24 -13.95 -36.07
N PHE A 132 3.09 -12.63 -36.23
CA PHE A 132 1.94 -11.85 -35.75
C PHE A 132 1.19 -11.17 -36.90
N SER A 133 0.98 -11.89 -38.00
CA SER A 133 0.24 -11.34 -39.14
C SER A 133 -1.24 -11.13 -38.82
N LYS A 134 -1.92 -10.31 -39.64
CA LYS A 134 -3.38 -10.12 -39.60
C LYS A 134 -4.16 -11.46 -39.64
N ASP A 135 -3.56 -12.50 -40.20
CA ASP A 135 -4.13 -13.85 -40.25
C ASP A 135 -3.98 -14.61 -38.92
N PHE A 136 -2.97 -14.31 -38.09
CA PHE A 136 -2.86 -14.84 -36.73
C PHE A 136 -3.95 -14.28 -35.82
N TYR A 137 -4.18 -12.96 -35.84
CA TYR A 137 -5.25 -12.33 -35.06
C TYR A 137 -6.65 -12.76 -35.54
N LYS A 138 -6.81 -12.95 -36.86
CA LYS A 138 -8.02 -13.56 -37.41
C LYS A 138 -8.17 -15.03 -36.99
N TYR A 139 -7.09 -15.81 -36.99
CA TYR A 139 -7.12 -17.21 -36.56
C TYR A 139 -7.43 -17.34 -35.06
N VAL A 140 -6.86 -16.48 -34.21
CA VAL A 140 -7.19 -16.40 -32.79
C VAL A 140 -8.65 -15.99 -32.65
N GLY A 141 -9.12 -14.91 -33.28
CA GLY A 141 -10.54 -14.50 -33.23
C GLY A 141 -11.53 -15.55 -33.76
N ASP A 142 -11.18 -16.26 -34.83
CA ASP A 142 -12.05 -17.27 -35.47
C ASP A 142 -12.01 -18.65 -34.76
N ASN A 143 -10.99 -18.94 -33.94
CA ASN A 143 -10.84 -20.24 -33.24
C ASN A 143 -10.89 -20.15 -31.70
N LEU A 144 -10.77 -18.95 -31.11
CA LEU A 144 -11.17 -18.63 -29.73
C LEU A 144 -12.62 -18.12 -29.74
N ASP A 145 -13.50 -18.83 -30.46
CA ASP A 145 -14.93 -18.68 -30.25
C ASP A 145 -15.26 -19.27 -28.86
N LEU A 146 -15.15 -18.42 -27.83
CA LEU A 146 -15.48 -18.75 -26.45
C LEU A 146 -16.97 -19.13 -26.30
N SER A 147 -17.81 -18.82 -27.29
CA SER A 147 -19.21 -19.26 -27.37
C SER A 147 -19.34 -20.71 -27.90
N ALA A 148 -18.50 -21.13 -28.84
CA ALA A 148 -18.52 -22.48 -29.40
C ALA A 148 -18.03 -23.57 -28.43
N GLY A 149 -17.24 -23.20 -27.41
CA GLY A 149 -16.78 -24.09 -26.34
C GLY A 149 -17.75 -24.26 -25.17
N GLY A 150 -18.86 -23.51 -25.13
CA GLY A 150 -19.81 -23.50 -24.01
C GLY A 150 -19.33 -22.78 -22.74
N SER A 151 -18.22 -22.03 -22.83
CA SER A 151 -17.58 -21.36 -21.69
C SER A 151 -18.08 -19.94 -21.43
N VAL A 152 -18.75 -19.32 -22.40
CA VAL A 152 -19.44 -18.02 -22.28
C VAL A 152 -20.94 -18.27 -22.41
N LYS A 153 -21.70 -18.00 -21.35
CA LYS A 153 -23.17 -18.01 -21.41
C LYS A 153 -23.63 -16.68 -22.02
N ASP A 154 -23.82 -16.69 -23.32
CA ASP A 154 -24.36 -15.55 -24.05
C ASP A 154 -25.86 -15.38 -23.76
N PHE A 155 -26.28 -14.22 -23.26
CA PHE A 155 -27.70 -13.85 -23.17
C PHE A 155 -28.08 -13.16 -24.50
N ASP A 156 -28.79 -13.92 -25.33
CA ASP A 156 -29.44 -13.51 -26.59
C ASP A 156 -28.56 -12.86 -27.66
N ALA A 157 -27.94 -13.72 -28.47
CA ALA A 157 -27.43 -13.38 -29.79
C ALA A 157 -28.57 -12.93 -30.73
N ALA A 158 -28.76 -11.61 -30.88
CA ALA A 158 -29.46 -11.04 -32.03
C ALA A 158 -28.86 -9.70 -32.47
N SER A 159 -28.19 -9.77 -33.64
CA SER A 159 -27.97 -8.73 -34.65
C SER A 159 -26.56 -8.15 -34.80
N ASN A 160 -26.13 -8.09 -36.07
CA ASN A 160 -24.96 -7.39 -36.58
C ASN A 160 -25.07 -5.89 -36.29
N ALA A 161 -24.71 -5.45 -35.08
CA ALA A 161 -24.43 -4.06 -34.81
C ALA A 161 -23.02 -3.73 -35.34
N GLU A 162 -22.92 -2.76 -36.25
CA GLU A 162 -21.65 -2.08 -36.52
C GLU A 162 -21.11 -1.57 -35.18
N SER A 163 -19.83 -1.83 -34.89
CA SER A 163 -19.16 -1.43 -33.64
C SER A 163 -19.53 0.00 -33.28
N ALA A 164 -20.22 0.13 -32.14
CA ALA A 164 -20.99 1.29 -31.76
C ALA A 164 -20.27 2.13 -30.70
N LEU A 165 -18.97 1.88 -30.49
CA LEU A 165 -18.14 2.75 -29.68
C LEU A 165 -18.01 4.11 -30.40
N SER A 166 -18.40 5.19 -29.71
CA SER A 166 -18.30 6.57 -30.18
C SER A 166 -16.87 6.84 -30.69
N LYS A 167 -16.72 7.09 -31.99
CA LYS A 167 -15.42 7.35 -32.64
C LYS A 167 -14.79 8.71 -32.27
N ASP A 168 -15.48 9.52 -31.46
CA ASP A 168 -15.00 10.82 -31.00
C ASP A 168 -14.34 10.76 -29.61
N ASP A 169 -14.28 9.59 -28.97
CA ASP A 169 -13.74 9.39 -27.62
C ASP A 169 -12.42 8.60 -27.63
N ALA A 170 -11.56 8.86 -26.63
CA ALA A 170 -10.33 8.10 -26.40
C ALA A 170 -10.63 6.61 -26.23
N ALA A 171 -9.70 5.75 -26.68
CA ALA A 171 -9.83 4.30 -26.53
C ALA A 171 -10.07 3.89 -25.06
N PRO A 172 -10.93 2.89 -24.80
CA PRO A 172 -11.20 2.44 -23.45
C PRO A 172 -9.96 1.76 -22.84
N SER A 173 -9.78 1.93 -21.53
CA SER A 173 -8.83 1.16 -20.74
C SER A 173 -9.42 -0.18 -20.31
N LEU A 174 -8.56 -1.15 -20.02
CA LEU A 174 -8.92 -2.40 -19.37
C LEU A 174 -8.52 -2.32 -17.90
N LYS A 175 -9.43 -2.64 -16.99
CA LYS A 175 -9.15 -2.73 -15.55
C LYS A 175 -9.41 -4.13 -15.07
N ILE A 176 -8.40 -4.71 -14.43
CA ILE A 176 -8.43 -6.09 -13.97
C ILE A 176 -8.22 -6.08 -12.46
N ARG A 177 -9.18 -6.65 -11.74
CA ARG A 177 -9.15 -6.69 -10.27
C ARG A 177 -9.78 -7.97 -9.76
N TYR A 178 -9.48 -8.32 -8.52
CA TYR A 178 -10.29 -9.28 -7.79
C TYR A 178 -11.66 -8.71 -7.45
N GLU A 179 -12.65 -9.60 -7.38
CA GLU A 179 -13.96 -9.31 -6.81
C GLU A 179 -13.80 -8.72 -5.40
N ALA A 180 -14.53 -7.63 -5.15
CA ALA A 180 -14.58 -7.03 -3.84
C ALA A 180 -15.47 -7.87 -2.92
N VAL A 181 -14.91 -8.32 -1.81
CA VAL A 181 -15.69 -9.04 -0.81
C VAL A 181 -16.62 -8.03 -0.14
N SER A 182 -17.92 -8.17 -0.40
CA SER A 182 -19.00 -7.27 0.01
C SER A 182 -18.75 -6.60 1.38
N GLY A 183 -18.61 -5.27 1.40
CA GLY A 183 -18.32 -4.51 2.61
C GLY A 183 -17.65 -3.17 2.34
N ASN A 184 -16.80 -3.08 1.30
CA ASN A 184 -16.33 -1.79 0.81
C ASN A 184 -17.42 -1.11 0.00
N ASP A 185 -17.41 0.22 -0.07
CA ASP A 185 -18.49 1.07 -0.58
C ASP A 185 -18.90 0.70 -2.02
N ALA A 186 -19.77 -0.31 -2.14
CA ALA A 186 -20.27 -0.87 -3.40
C ALA A 186 -20.97 0.20 -4.25
N SER A 187 -21.29 1.36 -3.67
CA SER A 187 -21.82 2.51 -4.40
C SER A 187 -20.78 3.27 -5.23
N THR A 188 -19.47 3.04 -5.00
CA THR A 188 -18.36 3.70 -5.71
C THR A 188 -17.66 2.77 -6.70
N GLN A 189 -17.86 1.46 -6.60
CA GLN A 189 -17.28 0.51 -7.55
C GLN A 189 -18.11 0.49 -8.84
N VAL A 190 -17.41 0.66 -9.96
CA VAL A 190 -17.95 0.45 -11.30
C VAL A 190 -18.31 -1.04 -11.42
N ASP A 191 -19.58 -1.34 -11.76
CA ASP A 191 -20.03 -2.72 -11.97
C ASP A 191 -19.14 -3.43 -13.01
N PRO A 192 -18.70 -4.68 -12.75
CA PRO A 192 -17.89 -5.42 -13.70
C PRO A 192 -18.63 -5.70 -15.02
N ASP A 193 -17.89 -5.71 -16.11
CA ASP A 193 -18.40 -6.17 -17.41
C ASP A 193 -18.23 -7.68 -17.54
N PHE A 194 -17.15 -8.23 -16.96
CA PHE A 194 -16.85 -9.66 -16.93
C PHE A 194 -16.48 -10.14 -15.53
N ILE A 195 -16.86 -11.38 -15.20
CA ILE A 195 -16.38 -12.10 -14.01
C ILE A 195 -15.72 -13.42 -14.44
N VAL A 196 -14.46 -13.61 -14.05
CA VAL A 196 -13.72 -14.87 -14.19
C VAL A 196 -13.87 -15.70 -12.92
N LYS A 197 -14.69 -16.75 -12.99
CA LYS A 197 -15.00 -17.64 -11.86
C LYS A 197 -13.83 -18.54 -11.49
N GLN A 198 -13.83 -19.09 -10.28
CA GLN A 198 -12.77 -19.96 -9.75
C GLN A 198 -12.48 -21.19 -10.62
N ASP A 199 -13.47 -21.70 -11.34
CA ASP A 199 -13.35 -22.83 -12.26
C ASP A 199 -12.86 -22.46 -13.67
N GLY A 200 -12.58 -21.17 -13.92
CA GLY A 200 -12.16 -20.63 -15.20
C GLY A 200 -13.30 -20.31 -16.17
N THR A 201 -14.56 -20.42 -15.74
CA THR A 201 -15.69 -19.93 -16.54
C THR A 201 -15.73 -18.39 -16.54
N ILE A 202 -16.20 -17.82 -17.66
CA ILE A 202 -16.30 -16.36 -17.83
C ILE A 202 -17.78 -16.01 -17.93
N GLU A 203 -18.25 -15.18 -17.01
CA GLU A 203 -19.58 -14.59 -17.01
C GLU A 203 -19.48 -13.17 -17.55
N MET A 204 -20.20 -12.87 -18.64
CA MET A 204 -20.32 -11.51 -19.18
C MET A 204 -21.61 -10.90 -18.65
N LEU A 205 -21.49 -9.81 -17.90
CA LEU A 205 -22.62 -9.10 -17.29
C LEU A 205 -23.09 -7.94 -18.16
N HIS A 206 -22.13 -7.21 -18.73
CA HIS A 206 -22.37 -6.10 -19.63
C HIS A 206 -21.53 -6.33 -20.88
N ASN A 207 -22.13 -6.19 -22.06
CA ASN A 207 -21.39 -6.28 -23.30
C ASN A 207 -20.86 -4.88 -23.66
N PRO A 208 -19.54 -4.62 -23.55
CA PRO A 208 -18.97 -3.30 -23.87
C PRO A 208 -19.09 -2.94 -25.36
N GLU A 209 -19.42 -3.89 -26.25
CA GLU A 209 -19.55 -3.65 -27.69
C GLU A 209 -20.96 -3.26 -28.15
N LEU A 210 -22.01 -3.67 -27.42
CA LEU A 210 -23.38 -3.67 -27.95
C LEU A 210 -24.29 -2.56 -27.42
N ASP A 211 -23.93 -1.85 -26.35
CA ASP A 211 -24.94 -1.08 -25.62
C ASP A 211 -24.73 0.44 -25.60
N LEU A 212 -25.00 1.09 -26.73
CA LEU A 212 -25.10 2.56 -26.81
C LEU A 212 -26.26 3.16 -26.00
N ASN A 213 -27.24 2.35 -25.58
CA ASN A 213 -28.44 2.83 -24.90
C ASN A 213 -28.49 2.45 -23.41
N ASP A 214 -27.57 1.59 -22.96
CA ASP A 214 -27.38 1.33 -21.55
C ASP A 214 -26.77 2.58 -20.90
N PRO A 215 -27.46 3.19 -19.92
CA PRO A 215 -26.91 4.28 -19.14
C PRO A 215 -25.60 3.92 -18.43
N HIS A 216 -25.26 2.63 -18.30
CA HIS A 216 -23.96 2.15 -17.83
C HIS A 216 -22.85 2.25 -18.90
N ASN A 217 -23.14 2.15 -20.21
CA ASN A 217 -22.11 2.06 -21.26
C ASN A 217 -21.81 3.39 -21.98
N ALA A 218 -22.79 4.30 -22.13
CA ALA A 218 -22.66 5.50 -22.97
C ALA A 218 -21.58 6.52 -22.53
N SER A 219 -20.92 6.30 -21.38
CA SER A 219 -19.81 7.13 -20.88
C SER A 219 -18.65 6.34 -20.28
N ARG A 220 -18.63 4.99 -20.39
CA ARG A 220 -17.58 4.19 -19.77
C ARG A 220 -16.32 4.20 -20.64
N LYS A 221 -15.24 4.75 -20.08
CA LYS A 221 -13.89 4.75 -20.65
C LYS A 221 -13.06 3.56 -20.17
N GLU A 222 -13.66 2.63 -19.46
CA GLU A 222 -13.00 1.54 -18.76
C GLU A 222 -13.85 0.27 -18.86
N ILE A 223 -13.23 -0.83 -19.31
CA ILE A 223 -13.79 -2.19 -19.28
C ILE A 223 -13.27 -2.88 -18.03
N VAL A 224 -14.16 -3.36 -17.17
CA VAL A 224 -13.82 -3.94 -15.86
C VAL A 224 -13.96 -5.46 -15.91
N VAL A 225 -12.87 -6.16 -15.66
CA VAL A 225 -12.81 -7.61 -15.48
C VAL A 225 -12.56 -7.91 -14.00
N GLU A 226 -13.50 -8.61 -13.38
CA GLU A 226 -13.36 -9.11 -12.03
C GLU A 226 -12.95 -10.59 -11.99
N VAL A 227 -12.09 -10.92 -11.04
CA VAL A 227 -11.67 -12.30 -10.78
C VAL A 227 -12.32 -12.74 -9.48
N GLU A 228 -13.11 -13.80 -9.50
CA GLU A 228 -13.78 -14.35 -8.32
C GLU A 228 -12.74 -14.83 -7.29
N ARG A 229 -12.95 -14.53 -6.01
CA ARG A 229 -12.07 -15.00 -4.91
C ARG A 229 -12.84 -15.26 -3.64
N ASN A 230 -12.26 -16.05 -2.73
CA ASN A 230 -12.81 -16.14 -1.38
C ASN A 230 -12.32 -14.97 -0.51
N SER A 231 -13.03 -14.71 0.59
CA SER A 231 -12.56 -13.73 1.56
C SER A 231 -11.23 -14.13 2.19
N GLY A 232 -10.30 -13.18 2.21
CA GLY A 232 -8.94 -13.35 2.70
C GLY A 232 -7.97 -13.91 1.67
N ASP A 233 -8.42 -14.27 0.46
CA ASP A 233 -7.53 -14.72 -0.60
C ASP A 233 -6.74 -13.53 -1.18
N VAL A 234 -5.42 -13.66 -1.09
CA VAL A 234 -4.42 -12.67 -1.55
C VAL A 234 -3.37 -13.30 -2.48
N GLY A 235 -3.50 -14.60 -2.75
CA GLY A 235 -2.62 -15.30 -3.69
C GLY A 235 -2.96 -14.99 -5.15
N SER A 236 -2.18 -15.53 -6.07
CA SER A 236 -2.46 -15.48 -7.50
C SER A 236 -3.74 -16.24 -7.88
N PRO A 237 -4.35 -15.95 -9.04
CA PRO A 237 -5.49 -16.72 -9.56
C PRO A 237 -5.18 -18.22 -9.67
N SER A 238 -6.21 -19.08 -9.59
CA SER A 238 -6.04 -20.51 -9.87
C SER A 238 -5.55 -20.73 -11.32
N ASP A 239 -4.90 -21.86 -11.64
CA ASP A 239 -4.44 -22.14 -13.01
C ASP A 239 -5.57 -22.01 -14.06
N ALA A 240 -6.80 -22.42 -13.68
CA ALA A 240 -7.97 -22.30 -14.53
C ALA A 240 -8.41 -20.84 -14.71
N GLN A 241 -8.44 -20.07 -13.62
CA GLN A 241 -8.71 -18.63 -13.65
C GLN A 241 -7.67 -17.88 -14.47
N GLN A 242 -6.38 -18.12 -14.21
CA GLN A 242 -5.27 -17.45 -14.90
C GLN A 242 -5.37 -17.66 -16.40
N LYS A 243 -5.60 -18.90 -16.85
CA LYS A 243 -5.76 -19.21 -18.27
C LYS A 243 -6.95 -18.50 -18.90
N ALA A 244 -8.09 -18.44 -18.19
CA ALA A 244 -9.30 -17.78 -18.67
C ALA A 244 -9.13 -16.25 -18.72
N LEU A 245 -8.54 -15.68 -17.67
CA LEU A 245 -8.25 -14.26 -17.54
C LEU A 245 -7.27 -13.80 -18.61
N ASP A 246 -6.16 -14.52 -18.82
CA ASP A 246 -5.17 -14.20 -19.84
C ASP A 246 -5.81 -14.21 -21.25
N ALA A 247 -6.62 -15.25 -21.54
CA ALA A 247 -7.32 -15.35 -22.81
C ALA A 247 -8.32 -14.19 -23.01
N LEU A 248 -9.07 -13.84 -21.96
CA LEU A 248 -10.03 -12.74 -21.99
C LEU A 248 -9.33 -11.38 -22.18
N ALA A 249 -8.24 -11.13 -21.44
CA ALA A 249 -7.48 -9.89 -21.57
C ALA A 249 -6.89 -9.72 -22.97
N ILE A 250 -6.32 -10.79 -23.55
CA ILE A 250 -5.80 -10.80 -24.93
C ILE A 250 -6.94 -10.54 -25.92
N TYR A 251 -8.09 -11.19 -25.74
CA TYR A 251 -9.26 -11.00 -26.59
C TYR A 251 -9.74 -9.54 -26.57
N LEU A 252 -9.98 -8.98 -25.39
CA LEU A 252 -10.44 -7.60 -25.22
C LEU A 252 -9.43 -6.61 -25.80
N ALA A 253 -8.14 -6.79 -25.55
CA ALA A 253 -7.10 -5.91 -26.07
C ALA A 253 -7.00 -5.96 -27.60
N ALA A 254 -7.06 -7.16 -28.20
CA ALA A 254 -7.11 -7.30 -29.66
C ALA A 254 -8.31 -6.56 -30.25
N ARG A 255 -9.42 -6.55 -29.51
CA ARG A 255 -10.66 -5.95 -29.97
C ARG A 255 -10.67 -4.43 -29.87
N ILE A 256 -10.13 -3.88 -28.78
CA ILE A 256 -9.84 -2.45 -28.64
C ILE A 256 -8.90 -1.99 -29.77
N LYS A 257 -7.82 -2.72 -30.06
CA LYS A 257 -6.89 -2.38 -31.17
C LYS A 257 -7.56 -2.38 -32.53
N GLN A 258 -8.54 -3.24 -32.75
CA GLN A 258 -9.28 -3.30 -34.01
C GLN A 258 -10.18 -2.07 -34.21
N ASP A 259 -10.85 -1.62 -33.14
CA ASP A 259 -11.81 -0.53 -33.20
C ASP A 259 -11.15 0.84 -33.03
N TYR A 260 -9.99 0.89 -32.37
CA TYR A 260 -9.15 2.07 -32.11
C TYR A 260 -7.72 1.87 -32.64
N PRO A 261 -7.48 2.00 -33.95
CA PRO A 261 -6.19 1.70 -34.56
C PRO A 261 -4.99 2.47 -33.99
N GLU A 262 -5.22 3.66 -33.43
CA GLU A 262 -4.20 4.47 -32.74
C GLU A 262 -3.58 3.77 -31.53
N THR A 263 -4.34 2.89 -30.87
CA THR A 263 -3.81 2.03 -29.79
C THR A 263 -2.89 0.92 -30.31
N SER A 264 -2.75 0.74 -31.62
CA SER A 264 -1.77 -0.22 -32.15
C SER A 264 -0.33 0.22 -31.89
N SER A 265 -0.06 1.52 -31.81
CA SER A 265 1.27 2.07 -31.49
C SER A 265 1.47 2.34 -30.00
N GLU A 266 0.40 2.75 -29.29
CA GLU A 266 0.46 3.08 -27.86
C GLU A 266 0.11 1.89 -26.95
N GLY A 267 -0.41 0.81 -27.54
CA GLY A 267 -0.96 -0.35 -26.86
C GLY A 267 -2.27 -0.05 -26.14
N VAL A 268 -2.86 -1.10 -25.55
CA VAL A 268 -4.07 -0.96 -24.74
C VAL A 268 -3.63 -0.63 -23.31
N HIS A 269 -4.21 0.41 -22.72
CA HIS A 269 -3.97 0.72 -21.31
C HIS A 269 -4.61 -0.34 -20.42
N VAL A 270 -3.81 -1.02 -19.60
CA VAL A 270 -4.28 -2.06 -18.68
C VAL A 270 -3.91 -1.66 -17.24
N ASP A 271 -4.91 -1.42 -16.40
CA ASP A 271 -4.74 -1.36 -14.94
C ASP A 271 -4.80 -2.80 -14.40
N ASP A 272 -3.61 -3.34 -14.12
CA ASP A 272 -3.42 -4.63 -13.43
C ASP A 272 -2.54 -4.44 -12.18
N SER A 273 -2.90 -3.44 -11.36
CA SER A 273 -2.20 -3.09 -10.10
C SER A 273 -2.11 -4.25 -9.08
N GLN A 274 -2.93 -5.29 -9.26
CA GLN A 274 -2.94 -6.52 -8.45
C GLN A 274 -2.17 -7.69 -9.08
N GLY A 275 -1.59 -7.52 -10.27
CA GLY A 275 -0.78 -8.55 -10.92
C GLY A 275 -1.53 -9.84 -11.19
N LEU A 276 -2.74 -9.73 -11.73
CA LEU A 276 -3.61 -10.87 -12.02
C LEU A 276 -3.40 -11.41 -13.41
N VAL A 277 -2.91 -10.60 -14.36
CA VAL A 277 -2.57 -11.05 -15.71
C VAL A 277 -1.14 -11.55 -15.74
N SER A 278 -0.91 -12.68 -16.41
CA SER A 278 0.44 -13.22 -16.56
C SER A 278 1.35 -12.32 -17.40
N ASP A 279 2.65 -12.35 -17.16
CA ASP A 279 3.63 -11.58 -17.94
C ASP A 279 3.55 -11.87 -19.45
N SER A 280 3.25 -13.12 -19.81
CA SER A 280 3.05 -13.52 -21.20
C SER A 280 1.84 -12.85 -21.83
N ALA A 281 0.74 -12.72 -21.09
CA ALA A 281 -0.45 -12.04 -21.58
C ALA A 281 -0.27 -10.52 -21.59
N LYS A 282 0.36 -9.93 -20.56
CA LYS A 282 0.76 -8.51 -20.53
C LYS A 282 1.57 -8.13 -21.76
N SER A 283 2.60 -8.91 -22.07
CA SER A 283 3.46 -8.70 -23.25
C SER A 283 2.70 -8.77 -24.59
N ALA A 284 1.54 -9.41 -24.64
CA ALA A 284 0.70 -9.49 -25.84
C ALA A 284 -0.28 -8.31 -25.96
N ILE A 285 -0.66 -7.69 -24.84
CA ILE A 285 -1.73 -6.67 -24.80
C ILE A 285 -1.19 -5.24 -24.73
N THR A 286 -0.20 -4.98 -23.87
CA THR A 286 0.46 -3.69 -23.76
C THR A 286 1.64 -3.62 -24.74
N PRO A 287 2.15 -2.41 -25.08
CA PRO A 287 3.51 -2.33 -25.63
C PRO A 287 4.45 -2.87 -24.57
N THR A 288 5.66 -3.29 -24.97
CA THR A 288 6.74 -3.52 -24.02
C THR A 288 6.82 -2.27 -23.12
N PRO A 289 6.60 -2.40 -21.79
CA PRO A 289 6.80 -1.29 -20.88
C PRO A 289 8.17 -0.69 -21.17
N THR A 290 8.28 0.64 -21.16
CA THR A 290 9.64 1.19 -21.22
C THR A 290 10.37 0.69 -19.97
N ALA A 291 11.69 0.51 -20.04
CA ALA A 291 12.46 0.04 -18.88
C ALA A 291 12.27 0.97 -17.65
N ASP A 292 11.76 2.17 -17.89
CA ASP A 292 11.43 3.18 -16.89
C ASP A 292 10.13 2.86 -16.15
N ASP A 293 9.18 2.14 -16.76
CA ASP A 293 7.85 1.89 -16.19
C ASP A 293 7.79 0.66 -15.25
N LEU A 294 8.92 0.02 -14.95
CA LEU A 294 8.95 -1.23 -14.20
C LEU A 294 9.66 -1.07 -12.85
N LEU A 295 8.91 -1.31 -11.78
CA LEU A 295 9.49 -1.62 -10.47
C LEU A 295 10.41 -2.84 -10.59
N PRO A 296 11.47 -2.94 -9.78
CA PRO A 296 12.27 -4.16 -9.70
C PRO A 296 11.35 -5.37 -9.45
N PRO A 297 11.60 -6.55 -10.05
CA PRO A 297 10.66 -7.69 -9.93
C PRO A 297 10.30 -8.06 -8.49
N THR A 298 11.26 -8.01 -7.57
CA THR A 298 11.01 -8.27 -6.14
C THR A 298 10.09 -7.24 -5.50
N THR A 299 10.21 -5.97 -5.90
CA THR A 299 9.33 -4.89 -5.44
C THR A 299 7.95 -5.05 -6.08
N GLN A 300 7.89 -5.37 -7.36
CA GLN A 300 6.65 -5.57 -8.10
C GLN A 300 5.80 -6.69 -7.50
N ASP A 301 6.40 -7.86 -7.22
CA ASP A 301 5.72 -8.99 -6.58
C ASP A 301 5.10 -8.57 -5.23
N GLN A 302 5.89 -7.87 -4.41
CA GLN A 302 5.45 -7.41 -3.10
C GLN A 302 4.34 -6.34 -3.18
N VAL A 303 4.43 -5.43 -4.16
CA VAL A 303 3.39 -4.43 -4.44
C VAL A 303 2.09 -5.11 -4.84
N GLN A 304 2.15 -6.08 -5.75
CA GLN A 304 0.97 -6.83 -6.21
C GLN A 304 0.35 -7.64 -5.05
N ASP A 305 1.15 -8.37 -4.28
CA ASP A 305 0.69 -9.14 -3.13
C ASP A 305 -0.01 -8.26 -2.09
N LEU A 306 0.55 -7.07 -1.81
CA LEU A 306 -0.08 -6.13 -0.90
C LEU A 306 -1.34 -5.51 -1.52
N ASN A 307 -1.33 -5.09 -2.79
CA ASN A 307 -2.50 -4.53 -3.46
C ASN A 307 -3.68 -5.51 -3.57
N ARG A 308 -3.43 -6.82 -3.53
CA ARG A 308 -4.48 -7.86 -3.43
C ARG A 308 -5.14 -7.89 -2.06
N LEU A 309 -4.52 -7.36 -1.00
CA LEU A 309 -5.19 -7.18 0.30
C LEU A 309 -6.37 -6.22 0.18
N GLY A 310 -6.22 -5.19 -0.67
CA GLY A 310 -7.31 -4.31 -1.08
C GLY A 310 -8.54 -5.10 -1.51
N ASP A 311 -9.68 -4.81 -0.86
CA ASP A 311 -10.98 -5.43 -1.11
C ASP A 311 -11.09 -6.94 -0.81
N SER A 312 -10.09 -7.55 -0.15
CA SER A 312 -10.08 -9.00 0.18
C SER A 312 -11.05 -9.39 1.31
N GLY A 313 -11.73 -8.40 1.90
CA GLY A 313 -12.51 -8.58 3.12
C GLY A 313 -11.59 -8.84 4.32
N SER A 314 -11.85 -9.91 5.07
CA SER A 314 -11.04 -10.29 6.23
C SER A 314 -10.14 -11.49 5.95
N GLY A 315 -8.92 -11.47 6.48
CA GLY A 315 -7.98 -12.57 6.35
C GLY A 315 -6.91 -12.59 7.42
N SER A 316 -5.97 -13.54 7.30
CA SER A 316 -4.86 -13.68 8.22
C SER A 316 -3.62 -14.21 7.53
N MET A 317 -2.46 -13.67 7.90
CA MET A 317 -1.15 -14.21 7.56
C MET A 317 -0.53 -14.85 8.79
N SER A 318 0.07 -16.02 8.61
CA SER A 318 0.86 -16.67 9.65
C SER A 318 2.08 -15.81 10.06
N PRO A 319 2.68 -16.03 11.23
CA PRO A 319 3.91 -15.32 11.63
C PRO A 319 5.03 -15.41 10.58
N ALA A 320 5.18 -16.58 9.94
CA ALA A 320 6.18 -16.78 8.88
C ALA A 320 5.87 -15.92 7.64
N GLN A 321 4.63 -15.92 7.17
CA GLN A 321 4.21 -15.06 6.06
C GLN A 321 4.37 -13.58 6.41
N ALA A 322 3.98 -13.17 7.62
CA ALA A 322 4.17 -11.80 8.07
C ALA A 322 5.64 -11.39 8.12
N ASN A 323 6.55 -12.30 8.48
CA ASN A 323 7.98 -12.05 8.43
C ASN A 323 8.54 -12.07 7.00
N ASP A 324 7.99 -12.86 6.09
CA ASP A 324 8.38 -12.82 4.68
C ASP A 324 7.94 -11.51 4.01
N THR A 325 6.77 -10.99 4.38
CA THR A 325 6.20 -9.72 3.89
C THR A 325 6.83 -8.49 4.57
N PHE A 326 7.06 -8.57 5.88
CA PHE A 326 7.58 -7.49 6.71
C PHE A 326 8.80 -7.99 7.51
N PRO A 327 9.95 -8.23 6.84
CA PRO A 327 11.12 -8.84 7.45
C PRO A 327 11.58 -8.03 8.65
N GLN A 328 11.57 -8.66 9.83
CA GLN A 328 12.00 -8.02 11.08
C GLN A 328 13.52 -7.89 11.14
N THR A 329 14.00 -6.93 11.92
CA THR A 329 15.44 -6.74 12.18
C THR A 329 15.86 -7.35 13.51
N ASP A 330 17.06 -7.93 13.53
CA ASP A 330 17.80 -8.31 14.73
C ASP A 330 18.69 -7.16 15.27
N THR A 331 18.87 -6.10 14.49
CA THR A 331 19.59 -4.89 14.89
C THR A 331 18.82 -4.16 15.99
N PRO A 332 19.50 -3.74 17.08
CA PRO A 332 18.85 -2.98 18.15
C PRO A 332 18.21 -1.68 17.65
N ARG A 333 17.02 -1.36 18.14
CA ARG A 333 16.36 -0.07 17.90
C ARG A 333 17.11 1.09 18.55
N THR A 334 17.05 2.30 17.97
CA THR A 334 17.55 3.50 18.68
C THR A 334 16.61 3.81 19.86
N PRO A 335 17.06 4.55 20.89
CA PRO A 335 16.19 4.91 22.03
C PRO A 335 14.92 5.69 21.66
N ASP A 336 14.95 6.40 20.53
CA ASP A 336 13.88 7.25 20.00
C ASP A 336 13.06 6.58 18.87
N GLU A 337 13.44 5.38 18.44
CA GLU A 337 12.74 4.64 17.39
C GLU A 337 11.42 4.06 17.91
N THR A 338 10.32 4.60 17.38
CA THR A 338 8.96 4.18 17.70
C THR A 338 8.56 2.90 16.97
N ASP A 339 7.48 2.24 17.41
CA ASP A 339 6.92 1.10 16.69
C ASP A 339 6.48 1.47 15.26
N GLN A 340 6.06 2.72 15.04
CA GLN A 340 5.69 3.23 13.72
C GLN A 340 6.91 3.32 12.79
N ILE A 341 8.02 3.89 13.27
CA ILE A 341 9.26 3.96 12.49
C ILE A 341 9.76 2.55 12.17
N ALA A 342 9.75 1.65 13.16
CA ALA A 342 10.13 0.25 12.95
C ALA A 342 9.21 -0.46 11.93
N ALA A 343 7.90 -0.17 11.94
CA ALA A 343 6.96 -0.72 10.98
C ALA A 343 7.23 -0.24 9.55
N ILE A 344 7.45 1.07 9.34
CA ILE A 344 7.81 1.63 8.02
C ILE A 344 9.11 0.99 7.52
N LYS A 345 10.12 0.83 8.39
CA LYS A 345 11.36 0.14 8.03
C LYS A 345 11.12 -1.30 7.57
N ASN A 346 10.31 -2.06 8.31
CA ASN A 346 10.00 -3.45 7.95
C ASN A 346 9.21 -3.56 6.64
N GLU A 347 8.34 -2.58 6.38
CA GLU A 347 7.59 -2.48 5.13
C GLU A 347 8.49 -2.17 3.93
N VAL A 348 9.33 -1.14 4.03
CA VAL A 348 10.34 -0.81 3.00
C VAL A 348 11.26 -2.00 2.77
N ALA A 349 11.67 -2.69 3.84
CA ALA A 349 12.49 -3.89 3.72
C ALA A 349 11.78 -5.02 2.96
N GLY A 350 10.45 -5.14 3.08
CA GLY A 350 9.63 -6.06 2.28
C GLY A 350 9.69 -5.75 0.79
N PHE A 351 9.62 -4.47 0.41
CA PHE A 351 9.71 -4.04 -0.99
C PHE A 351 11.11 -4.18 -1.58
N GLU A 352 12.14 -3.91 -0.78
CA GLU A 352 13.51 -3.72 -1.27
C GLU A 352 14.38 -4.97 -1.15
N SER A 353 14.30 -5.65 -0.01
CA SER A 353 15.07 -6.86 0.27
C SER A 353 14.23 -8.14 0.19
N GLY A 354 12.90 -8.01 0.24
CA GLY A 354 11.93 -9.10 0.12
C GLY A 354 12.29 -10.30 0.98
N LYS A 355 12.28 -11.48 0.36
CA LYS A 355 12.58 -12.77 0.98
C LYS A 355 14.09 -13.08 1.05
N SER A 356 14.96 -12.06 0.95
CA SER A 356 16.40 -12.27 1.06
C SER A 356 16.74 -12.87 2.43
N PRO A 357 17.51 -13.97 2.50
CA PRO A 357 17.97 -14.52 3.78
C PRO A 357 18.97 -13.62 4.49
N GLU A 358 19.53 -12.63 3.77
CA GLU A 358 20.52 -11.68 4.27
C GLU A 358 20.14 -10.25 3.83
N PRO A 359 19.07 -9.66 4.41
CA PRO A 359 18.46 -8.44 3.90
C PRO A 359 19.43 -7.25 3.84
N TYR A 360 20.32 -7.09 4.83
CA TYR A 360 21.33 -6.03 4.86
C TYR A 360 22.39 -6.10 3.76
N TYR A 361 22.46 -7.21 3.05
CA TYR A 361 23.38 -7.42 1.93
C TYR A 361 22.63 -7.67 0.62
N ALA A 362 21.30 -7.46 0.62
CA ALA A 362 20.48 -7.51 -0.57
C ALA A 362 20.93 -6.45 -1.58
N ILE A 363 20.77 -6.77 -2.86
CA ILE A 363 21.09 -5.85 -3.95
C ILE A 363 19.95 -5.94 -4.94
N ALA A 364 19.20 -4.84 -5.05
CA ALA A 364 18.11 -4.67 -5.99
C ALA A 364 18.64 -3.99 -7.25
N ASP A 365 18.28 -4.51 -8.42
CA ASP A 365 18.51 -3.81 -9.68
C ASP A 365 17.42 -2.74 -9.83
N LYS A 366 17.83 -1.46 -9.84
CA LYS A 366 16.93 -0.31 -9.95
C LYS A 366 16.93 0.28 -11.37
N GLY A 367 17.49 -0.44 -12.34
CA GLY A 367 17.54 -0.03 -13.74
C GLY A 367 18.76 0.82 -14.11
N ASP A 368 18.85 1.13 -15.40
CA ASP A 368 19.98 1.88 -15.97
C ASP A 368 20.00 3.32 -15.40
N PRO A 369 21.12 3.74 -14.76
CA PRO A 369 21.29 5.12 -14.29
C PRO A 369 21.11 6.18 -15.39
N ALA A 370 21.37 5.83 -16.65
CA ALA A 370 21.19 6.75 -17.77
C ALA A 370 19.71 7.02 -18.10
N GLN A 371 18.79 6.16 -17.65
CA GLN A 371 17.36 6.27 -17.90
C GLN A 371 16.61 6.68 -16.62
N ASN A 372 16.89 6.01 -15.49
CA ASN A 372 16.15 6.19 -14.23
C ASN A 372 17.00 6.67 -13.06
N GLY A 373 18.28 6.98 -13.28
CA GLY A 373 19.17 7.52 -12.25
C GLY A 373 19.48 6.58 -11.08
N SER A 374 19.12 5.29 -11.15
CA SER A 374 18.99 4.50 -9.91
C SER A 374 19.97 3.33 -9.73
N GLY A 375 20.66 2.85 -10.77
CA GLY A 375 21.75 1.87 -10.64
C GLY A 375 21.35 0.62 -9.82
N TYR A 376 22.20 0.21 -8.87
CA TYR A 376 21.86 -0.80 -7.87
C TYR A 376 21.45 -0.16 -6.54
N GLY A 377 20.33 -0.63 -5.97
CA GLY A 377 19.94 -0.38 -4.58
C GLY A 377 20.69 -1.32 -3.62
N ILE A 378 21.21 -0.77 -2.52
CA ILE A 378 22.05 -1.49 -1.57
C ILE A 378 21.32 -1.74 -0.24
N GLY A 379 21.38 -2.99 0.20
CA GLY A 379 21.04 -3.40 1.56
C GLY A 379 19.55 -3.53 1.81
N ARG A 380 19.18 -3.53 3.10
CA ARG A 380 17.83 -3.87 3.56
C ARG A 380 16.76 -2.95 3.00
N PHE A 381 17.12 -1.68 2.75
CA PHE A 381 16.23 -0.63 2.30
C PHE A 381 16.49 -0.20 0.84
N GLY A 382 17.33 -0.95 0.10
CA GLY A 382 17.57 -0.70 -1.32
C GLY A 382 18.14 0.69 -1.64
N PHE A 383 18.94 1.26 -0.75
CA PHE A 383 19.46 2.62 -0.92
C PHE A 383 20.34 2.75 -2.16
N THR A 384 19.96 3.66 -3.06
CA THR A 384 20.77 4.00 -4.24
C THR A 384 21.98 4.85 -3.85
N SER A 385 22.98 4.92 -4.72
CA SER A 385 24.15 5.77 -4.48
C SER A 385 23.78 7.24 -4.27
N ASP A 386 22.78 7.73 -5.01
CA ASP A 386 22.28 9.10 -4.86
C ASP A 386 21.57 9.31 -3.52
N ALA A 387 20.74 8.36 -3.08
CA ALA A 387 20.12 8.43 -1.76
C ALA A 387 21.17 8.57 -0.65
N ILE A 388 22.23 7.76 -0.73
CA ILE A 388 23.34 7.75 0.24
C ILE A 388 24.13 9.05 0.20
N ILE A 389 24.48 9.55 -1.00
CA ILE A 389 25.23 10.79 -1.17
C ILE A 389 24.43 11.99 -0.67
N ASN A 390 23.15 12.08 -1.04
CA ASN A 390 22.25 13.16 -0.63
C ASN A 390 22.01 13.16 0.89
N TRP A 391 21.90 11.97 1.48
CA TRP A 391 21.82 11.84 2.93
C TRP A 391 23.09 12.35 3.60
N ILE A 392 24.27 11.88 3.17
CA ILE A 392 25.56 12.28 3.74
C ILE A 392 25.83 13.78 3.58
N ASP A 393 25.54 14.35 2.40
CA ASP A 393 25.66 15.79 2.13
C ASP A 393 24.71 16.61 3.02
N GLY A 394 23.57 16.04 3.40
CA GLY A 394 22.58 16.67 4.26
C GLY A 394 22.88 16.63 5.77
N LEU A 395 23.82 15.79 6.22
CA LEU A 395 24.14 15.66 7.64
C LEU A 395 24.76 16.95 8.19
N SER A 396 24.32 17.40 9.36
CA SER A 396 24.96 18.49 10.10
C SER A 396 26.10 17.98 11.00
N ASP A 397 26.86 18.90 11.60
CA ASP A 397 27.85 18.52 12.62
C ASP A 397 27.15 17.94 13.86
N ASP A 398 25.97 18.47 14.22
CA ASP A 398 25.16 17.97 15.34
C ASP A 398 24.66 16.54 15.10
N ASP A 399 24.30 16.19 13.85
CA ASP A 399 23.89 14.82 13.51
C ASP A 399 25.05 13.83 13.65
N LEU A 400 26.25 14.24 13.24
CA LEU A 400 27.46 13.43 13.36
C LEU A 400 27.91 13.29 14.82
N ASP A 401 27.73 14.32 15.64
CA ASP A 401 27.93 14.26 17.08
C ASP A 401 26.92 13.30 17.74
N ALA A 402 25.65 13.34 17.32
CA ALA A 402 24.63 12.41 17.80
C ALA A 402 24.95 10.94 17.41
N MET A 403 25.49 10.71 16.22
CA MET A 403 25.98 9.38 15.82
C MET A 403 27.18 8.93 16.66
N GLU A 404 28.11 9.82 16.99
CA GLU A 404 29.22 9.52 17.91
C GLU A 404 28.70 9.12 19.30
N GLU A 405 27.63 9.77 19.78
CA GLU A 405 26.97 9.32 21.01
C GLU A 405 26.38 7.91 20.90
N LEU A 406 25.87 7.50 19.73
CA LEU A 406 25.36 6.14 19.49
C LEU A 406 26.47 5.08 19.44
N GLU A 407 27.71 5.44 19.11
CA GLU A 407 28.88 4.56 19.22
C GLU A 407 29.24 4.26 20.68
N ASP A 408 29.07 5.26 21.56
CA ASP A 408 29.47 5.21 22.96
C ASP A 408 28.36 4.76 23.91
N LYS A 409 27.10 5.10 23.63
CA LYS A 409 25.93 4.79 24.46
C LYS A 409 25.17 3.60 23.90
N ALA A 410 25.33 2.45 24.55
CA ALA A 410 24.54 1.28 24.23
C ALA A 410 23.10 1.45 24.75
N PRO A 411 22.05 1.06 23.98
CA PRO A 411 20.70 1.02 24.51
C PRO A 411 20.62 0.02 25.69
N PRO A 412 19.76 0.25 26.69
CA PRO A 412 19.64 -0.64 27.83
C PRO A 412 19.24 -2.05 27.39
N SER A 413 20.13 -3.02 27.59
CA SER A 413 19.84 -4.44 27.38
C SER A 413 18.79 -4.90 28.39
N LYS A 414 17.70 -5.53 27.92
CA LYS A 414 16.69 -6.19 28.77
C LYS A 414 17.29 -7.25 29.72
N ASN A 415 18.53 -7.71 29.46
CA ASN A 415 19.18 -8.82 30.16
C ASN A 415 20.40 -8.40 31.01
N GLY A 416 20.65 -7.10 31.21
CA GLY A 416 21.72 -6.62 32.09
C GLY A 416 23.15 -6.87 31.61
N LYS A 417 23.36 -7.31 30.37
CA LYS A 417 24.69 -7.34 29.72
C LYS A 417 24.97 -5.96 29.10
N PRO A 418 26.21 -5.43 29.17
CA PRO A 418 26.57 -4.21 28.46
C PRO A 418 26.39 -4.47 26.95
N ALA A 419 25.43 -3.80 26.35
CA ALA A 419 25.26 -3.84 24.90
C ALA A 419 26.47 -3.12 24.25
N LYS A 420 26.83 -3.51 23.03
CA LYS A 420 27.70 -2.69 22.18
C LYS A 420 26.93 -1.41 21.83
N GLY A 421 27.63 -0.29 21.60
CA GLY A 421 27.01 0.91 21.00
C GLY A 421 26.24 0.53 19.73
N LYS A 422 25.18 1.27 19.41
CA LYS A 422 24.35 0.94 18.24
C LYS A 422 25.12 1.13 16.94
N LEU A 423 26.18 1.93 16.90
CA LEU A 423 27.07 2.02 15.73
C LEU A 423 28.45 1.43 16.04
N PRO A 424 29.14 0.85 15.04
CA PRO A 424 30.56 0.51 15.17
C PRO A 424 31.40 1.75 15.54
N LYS A 425 32.42 1.57 16.38
CA LYS A 425 33.31 2.67 16.75
C LYS A 425 34.01 3.25 15.53
N GLY A 426 34.00 4.57 15.40
CA GLY A 426 34.62 5.32 14.31
C GLY A 426 33.71 5.58 13.11
N THR A 427 32.44 5.13 13.12
CA THR A 427 31.48 5.38 12.05
C THR A 427 31.22 6.88 11.82
N ALA A 428 30.96 7.66 12.87
CA ALA A 428 30.79 9.12 12.81
C ALA A 428 32.05 9.81 12.28
N ALA A 429 33.23 9.40 12.74
CA ALA A 429 34.50 9.93 12.24
C ALA A 429 34.71 9.62 10.74
N LYS A 430 34.35 8.42 10.30
CA LYS A 430 34.35 8.02 8.88
C LYS A 430 33.36 8.86 8.07
N LEU A 431 32.12 9.02 8.54
CA LEU A 431 31.09 9.82 7.87
C LEU A 431 31.48 11.30 7.77
N ARG A 432 32.11 11.88 8.81
CA ARG A 432 32.66 13.26 8.74
C ARG A 432 33.65 13.42 7.59
N LYS A 433 34.56 12.45 7.39
CA LYS A 433 35.52 12.47 6.27
C LYS A 433 34.82 12.35 4.91
N ILE A 434 33.85 11.44 4.79
CA ILE A 434 33.11 11.23 3.54
C ILE A 434 32.29 12.46 3.20
N ARG A 435 31.51 12.99 4.15
CA ARG A 435 30.74 14.24 4.01
C ARG A 435 31.61 15.40 3.57
N SER A 436 32.75 15.60 4.23
CA SER A 436 33.74 16.62 3.87
C SER A 436 34.13 16.53 2.38
N LEU A 437 34.41 15.33 1.89
CA LEU A 437 34.74 15.11 0.48
C LEU A 437 33.55 15.32 -0.45
N VAL A 438 32.35 14.89 -0.06
CA VAL A 438 31.11 15.07 -0.84
C VAL A 438 30.77 16.56 -0.97
N HIS A 439 30.79 17.31 0.14
CA HIS A 439 30.59 18.75 0.14
C HIS A 439 31.60 19.49 -0.74
N HIS A 440 32.90 19.13 -0.71
CA HIS A 440 33.92 19.72 -1.61
C HIS A 440 33.55 19.58 -3.08
N LYS A 441 33.05 18.40 -3.44
CA LYS A 441 32.73 18.08 -4.83
C LYS A 441 31.44 18.75 -5.30
N ASN A 442 30.44 18.82 -4.43
CA ASN A 442 29.11 19.34 -4.75
C ASN A 442 29.03 20.88 -4.62
N HIS A 443 29.71 21.46 -3.62
CA HIS A 443 29.55 22.85 -3.20
C HIS A 443 30.88 23.61 -3.18
N LYS A 444 31.65 23.53 -4.28
CA LYS A 444 33.01 24.14 -4.39
C LYS A 444 33.14 25.59 -3.92
N ALA A 445 32.06 26.37 -3.92
CA ALA A 445 32.06 27.77 -3.51
C ALA A 445 32.05 27.98 -1.98
N ASP A 446 31.55 27.01 -1.22
CA ASP A 446 31.32 27.11 0.23
C ASP A 446 32.28 26.24 1.06
N ASP A 447 33.19 25.51 0.41
CA ASP A 447 34.03 24.52 1.08
C ASP A 447 35.31 25.11 1.71
N LYS A 448 35.64 24.58 2.89
CA LYS A 448 36.84 24.86 3.67
C LYS A 448 38.01 23.93 3.33
N LEU A 449 37.80 22.85 2.57
CA LEU A 449 38.89 21.98 2.12
C LEU A 449 39.64 22.57 0.93
N THR A 450 40.95 22.44 0.97
CA THR A 450 41.80 22.63 -0.21
C THR A 450 41.76 21.39 -1.10
N ASP A 451 41.99 21.54 -2.40
CA ASP A 451 42.10 20.40 -3.34
C ASP A 451 43.11 19.34 -2.89
N LYS A 452 44.18 19.78 -2.20
CA LYS A 452 45.16 18.86 -1.62
C LYS A 452 44.54 18.01 -0.51
N GLN A 453 43.80 18.62 0.42
CA GLN A 453 43.15 17.89 1.51
C GLN A 453 42.06 16.97 0.98
N ALA A 454 41.29 17.39 -0.02
CA ALA A 454 40.33 16.52 -0.71
C ALA A 454 41.03 15.31 -1.35
N SER A 455 42.15 15.53 -2.05
CA SER A 455 42.96 14.44 -2.62
C SER A 455 43.55 13.51 -1.54
N ASP A 456 43.91 14.04 -0.37
CA ASP A 456 44.39 13.22 0.75
C ASP A 456 43.24 12.39 1.36
N LEU A 457 42.02 12.94 1.47
CA LEU A 457 40.82 12.19 1.88
C LEU A 457 40.45 11.10 0.87
N GLU A 458 40.59 11.35 -0.43
CA GLU A 458 40.39 10.32 -1.47
C GLU A 458 41.40 9.17 -1.38
N ARG A 459 42.50 9.33 -0.64
CA ARG A 459 43.48 8.27 -0.36
C ARG A 459 43.24 7.54 0.96
N ASP A 460 42.33 8.03 1.79
CA ASP A 460 41.94 7.36 3.02
C ASP A 460 41.22 6.03 2.69
N PRO A 461 41.67 4.89 3.22
CA PRO A 461 41.10 3.59 2.87
C PRO A 461 39.59 3.47 3.11
N ASP A 462 39.07 4.10 4.17
CA ASP A 462 37.65 4.00 4.50
C ASP A 462 36.80 4.81 3.51
N VAL A 463 37.30 5.98 3.10
CA VAL A 463 36.69 6.82 2.07
C VAL A 463 36.78 6.13 0.70
N GLN A 464 37.91 5.49 0.38
CA GLN A 464 38.07 4.74 -0.86
C GLN A 464 37.11 3.56 -0.96
N ASN A 465 37.02 2.74 0.10
CA ASN A 465 36.12 1.59 0.11
C ASN A 465 34.67 2.02 -0.09
N PHE A 466 34.26 3.08 0.62
CA PHE A 466 32.92 3.63 0.51
C PHE A 466 32.63 4.21 -0.89
N THR A 467 33.53 5.05 -1.40
CA THR A 467 33.35 5.65 -2.73
C THR A 467 33.39 4.62 -3.85
N ASN A 468 34.17 3.54 -3.70
CA ASN A 468 34.17 2.43 -4.65
C ASN A 468 32.84 1.67 -4.61
N LEU A 469 32.29 1.39 -3.42
CA LEU A 469 30.95 0.80 -3.30
C LEU A 469 29.90 1.63 -4.06
N LEU A 470 29.87 2.94 -3.81
CA LEU A 470 28.91 3.84 -4.47
C LEU A 470 29.12 3.92 -5.99
N LYS A 471 30.37 3.94 -6.46
CA LYS A 471 30.68 3.91 -7.90
C LYS A 471 30.24 2.61 -8.55
N THR A 472 30.45 1.47 -7.90
CA THR A 472 30.02 0.16 -8.39
C THR A 472 28.51 0.08 -8.46
N ALA A 473 27.82 0.52 -7.41
CA ALA A 473 26.35 0.56 -7.41
C ALA A 473 25.80 1.53 -8.47
N TRP A 474 26.45 2.68 -8.67
CA TRP A 474 26.05 3.65 -9.69
C TRP A 474 26.34 3.20 -11.11
N SER A 475 27.49 2.59 -11.40
CA SER A 475 27.92 2.35 -12.79
C SER A 475 27.13 1.25 -13.50
N HIS A 476 26.41 0.42 -12.75
CA HIS A 476 25.73 -0.80 -13.19
C HIS A 476 26.64 -1.86 -13.85
N ALA A 477 27.93 -1.55 -14.05
CA ALA A 477 28.89 -2.40 -14.74
C ALA A 477 29.25 -3.66 -13.94
N ASP A 478 29.29 -3.54 -12.61
CA ASP A 478 29.55 -4.65 -11.69
C ASP A 478 28.54 -4.59 -10.54
N LYS A 479 28.04 -5.76 -10.11
CA LYS A 479 27.17 -5.85 -8.94
C LYS A 479 27.99 -5.63 -7.66
N PRO A 480 27.54 -4.80 -6.70
CA PRO A 480 28.19 -4.69 -5.40
C PRO A 480 28.38 -6.06 -4.73
N THR A 481 29.40 -6.20 -3.89
CA THR A 481 29.67 -7.46 -3.17
C THR A 481 29.30 -7.33 -1.70
N LYS A 482 28.96 -8.45 -1.07
CA LYS A 482 28.71 -8.51 0.38
C LYS A 482 29.87 -7.91 1.20
N ASP A 483 31.12 -8.23 0.86
CA ASP A 483 32.31 -7.71 1.54
C ASP A 483 32.47 -6.18 1.37
N ALA A 484 32.12 -5.65 0.20
CA ALA A 484 32.13 -4.20 -0.02
C ALA A 484 31.06 -3.49 0.81
N ILE A 485 29.85 -4.07 0.92
CA ILE A 485 28.76 -3.56 1.76
C ILE A 485 29.17 -3.63 3.24
N ASP A 486 29.64 -4.78 3.71
CA ASP A 486 30.03 -4.99 5.12
C ASP A 486 31.09 -4.00 5.61
N LYS A 487 32.09 -3.67 4.78
CA LYS A 487 33.15 -2.71 5.13
C LYS A 487 32.70 -1.25 5.07
N SER A 488 31.67 -0.95 4.29
CA SER A 488 31.36 0.42 3.89
C SER A 488 30.06 0.92 4.51
N PHE A 489 29.06 0.05 4.61
CA PHE A 489 27.67 0.36 4.89
C PHE A 489 27.00 -0.78 5.67
N ASP A 490 27.46 -0.97 6.92
CA ASP A 490 27.05 -2.02 7.84
C ASP A 490 25.54 -1.94 8.21
N PRO A 491 24.95 -3.04 8.74
CA PRO A 491 23.54 -3.09 9.12
C PRO A 491 23.10 -1.95 10.02
N GLU A 492 23.92 -1.60 11.01
CA GLU A 492 23.61 -0.55 11.97
C GLU A 492 23.57 0.84 11.32
N LEU A 493 24.50 1.13 10.40
CA LEU A 493 24.49 2.37 9.62
C LEU A 493 23.27 2.45 8.70
N GLN A 494 22.88 1.34 8.07
CA GLN A 494 21.65 1.27 7.26
C GLN A 494 20.41 1.61 8.09
N GLU A 495 20.31 1.11 9.32
CA GLU A 495 19.20 1.39 10.23
C GLU A 495 19.12 2.85 10.69
N VAL A 496 20.28 3.49 10.90
CA VAL A 496 20.35 4.91 11.28
C VAL A 496 19.93 5.78 10.10
N MET A 497 20.48 5.53 8.91
CA MET A 497 20.10 6.25 7.69
C MET A 497 18.60 6.10 7.40
N ALA A 498 18.04 4.90 7.49
CA ALA A 498 16.62 4.67 7.27
C ALA A 498 15.75 5.45 8.27
N GLY A 499 16.10 5.43 9.57
CA GLY A 499 15.36 6.17 10.59
C GLY A 499 15.36 7.69 10.34
N ASP A 500 16.51 8.23 9.96
CA ASP A 500 16.66 9.66 9.65
C ASP A 500 15.86 10.07 8.40
N LEU A 501 15.96 9.30 7.31
CA LEU A 501 15.20 9.55 6.09
C LEU A 501 13.69 9.42 6.31
N ILE A 502 13.23 8.42 7.07
CA ILE A 502 11.82 8.30 7.46
C ILE A 502 11.36 9.54 8.21
N HIS A 503 12.14 10.04 9.17
CA HIS A 503 11.78 11.25 9.91
C HIS A 503 11.67 12.46 8.97
N LYS A 504 12.67 12.65 8.11
CA LYS A 504 12.73 13.73 7.14
C LYS A 504 11.53 13.71 6.17
N PHE A 505 11.23 12.55 5.60
CA PHE A 505 10.10 12.39 4.68
C PHE A 505 8.76 12.48 5.38
N ALA A 506 8.64 11.98 6.62
CA ALA A 506 7.42 12.12 7.41
C ALA A 506 7.09 13.58 7.73
N VAL A 507 8.10 14.45 7.94
CA VAL A 507 7.88 15.89 8.11
C VAL A 507 7.43 16.54 6.80
N ALA A 508 7.94 16.07 5.66
CA ALA A 508 7.58 16.60 4.35
C ALA A 508 6.21 16.11 3.84
N SER A 509 5.76 14.91 4.25
CA SER A 509 4.47 14.31 3.85
C SER A 509 3.28 14.69 4.74
N VAL A 510 3.46 15.67 5.64
CA VAL A 510 2.37 16.13 6.53
C VAL A 510 1.35 16.96 5.75
N ASP A 511 0.12 16.47 5.66
CA ASP A 511 -0.99 17.20 5.05
C ASP A 511 -1.47 18.38 5.92
N LYS A 512 -2.42 19.18 5.41
CA LYS A 512 -3.00 20.32 6.16
C LYS A 512 -3.71 19.91 7.45
N ALA A 513 -4.10 18.64 7.60
CA ALA A 513 -4.71 18.08 8.79
C ALA A 513 -3.68 17.53 9.79
N GLY A 514 -2.39 17.56 9.46
CA GLY A 514 -1.32 17.02 10.28
C GLY A 514 -1.13 15.50 10.13
N LYS A 515 -1.72 14.89 9.08
CA LYS A 515 -1.59 13.46 8.79
C LYS A 515 -0.35 13.23 7.94
N VAL A 516 0.44 12.25 8.35
CA VAL A 516 1.60 11.75 7.60
C VAL A 516 1.10 10.77 6.53
N ASP A 517 1.52 10.98 5.29
CA ASP A 517 1.33 10.01 4.21
C ASP A 517 2.47 8.99 4.22
N VAL A 518 2.14 7.70 4.44
CA VAL A 518 3.12 6.61 4.49
C VAL A 518 3.53 6.18 3.08
N GLY A 519 2.62 6.26 2.11
CA GLY A 519 2.93 5.99 0.71
C GLY A 519 4.02 6.92 0.20
N GLU A 520 3.94 8.22 0.50
CA GLU A 520 4.99 9.18 0.13
C GLU A 520 6.34 8.90 0.81
N ILE A 521 6.34 8.41 2.07
CA ILE A 521 7.59 8.04 2.77
C ILE A 521 8.23 6.83 2.12
N VAL A 522 7.46 5.77 1.86
CA VAL A 522 7.97 4.54 1.25
C VAL A 522 8.46 4.82 -0.17
N LEU A 523 7.67 5.57 -0.95
CA LEU A 523 8.09 6.02 -2.28
C LEU A 523 9.37 6.86 -2.19
N GLY A 524 9.48 7.75 -1.21
CA GLY A 524 10.68 8.57 -1.05
C GLY A 524 11.93 7.77 -0.72
N LEU A 525 11.80 6.69 0.06
CA LEU A 525 12.90 5.76 0.33
C LEU A 525 13.25 4.93 -0.91
N HIS A 526 12.24 4.49 -1.67
CA HIS A 526 12.41 3.76 -2.92
C HIS A 526 13.16 4.57 -3.98
N LEU A 527 12.81 5.86 -4.12
CA LEU A 527 13.42 6.79 -5.06
C LEU A 527 14.75 7.39 -4.56
N GLY A 528 14.96 7.43 -3.24
CA GLY A 528 16.12 8.09 -2.62
C GLY A 528 15.98 9.60 -2.46
N HIS A 529 14.83 10.17 -2.76
CA HIS A 529 14.48 11.58 -2.55
C HIS A 529 12.99 11.71 -2.25
N PHE A 530 12.57 12.84 -1.66
CA PHE A 530 11.14 13.06 -1.43
C PHE A 530 10.40 13.15 -2.78
N PRO A 531 9.27 12.43 -2.96
CA PRO A 531 8.60 12.33 -4.25
C PRO A 531 8.06 13.69 -4.70
N SER A 532 8.32 14.03 -5.95
CA SER A 532 7.73 15.19 -6.63
C SER A 532 6.31 14.86 -7.13
N ALA A 533 5.58 15.90 -7.55
CA ALA A 533 4.26 15.71 -8.15
C ALA A 533 4.29 14.90 -9.46
N ASP A 534 5.43 14.85 -10.15
CA ASP A 534 5.57 14.03 -11.36
C ASP A 534 5.90 12.58 -11.01
N ASP A 535 6.68 12.34 -9.95
CA ASP A 535 6.91 10.98 -9.43
C ASP A 535 5.60 10.32 -8.99
N GLN A 536 4.74 11.06 -8.29
CA GLN A 536 3.43 10.58 -7.81
C GLN A 536 2.40 10.34 -8.94
N LYS A 537 2.62 10.86 -10.15
CA LYS A 537 1.72 10.62 -11.30
C LYS A 537 2.02 9.32 -12.02
N ARG A 538 3.21 8.74 -11.82
CA ARG A 538 3.62 7.48 -12.43
C ARG A 538 2.79 6.33 -11.85
N ALA A 539 2.24 5.47 -12.70
CA ALA A 539 1.26 4.46 -12.29
C ALA A 539 1.88 3.45 -11.31
N GLU A 540 3.09 3.00 -11.59
CA GLU A 540 3.86 2.08 -10.77
C GLU A 540 4.20 2.65 -9.38
N ASN A 541 4.38 3.97 -9.29
CA ASN A 541 4.59 4.65 -8.01
C ASN A 541 3.29 4.78 -7.22
N GLN A 542 2.16 5.02 -7.90
CA GLN A 542 0.85 4.99 -7.25
C GLN A 542 0.52 3.59 -6.71
N ASP A 543 0.88 2.55 -7.44
CA ASP A 543 0.73 1.16 -7.00
C ASP A 543 1.59 0.86 -5.76
N LEU A 544 2.85 1.32 -5.74
CA LEU A 544 3.72 1.21 -4.57
C LEU A 544 3.17 1.99 -3.37
N MET A 545 2.69 3.22 -3.57
CA MET A 545 2.09 4.03 -2.51
C MET A 545 0.85 3.33 -1.92
N LYS A 546 -0.05 2.85 -2.78
CA LYS A 546 -1.26 2.11 -2.39
C LYS A 546 -0.91 0.82 -1.64
N ALA A 547 0.06 0.06 -2.13
CA ALA A 547 0.55 -1.13 -1.46
C ALA A 547 1.09 -0.80 -0.06
N SER A 548 1.78 0.33 0.08
CA SER A 548 2.32 0.81 1.36
C SER A 548 1.22 1.25 2.33
N GLU A 549 0.17 1.90 1.84
CA GLU A 549 -0.98 2.25 2.68
C GLU A 549 -1.68 1.00 3.24
N GLN A 550 -1.71 -0.09 2.47
CA GLN A 550 -2.28 -1.37 2.86
C GLN A 550 -1.33 -2.19 3.75
N GLY A 551 -0.03 -2.15 3.48
CA GLY A 551 1.01 -2.87 4.20
C GLY A 551 1.29 -2.31 5.59
N TYR A 552 1.36 -0.99 5.73
CA TYR A 552 1.79 -0.33 6.96
C TYR A 552 1.00 -0.76 8.21
N PRO A 553 -0.35 -0.79 8.21
CA PRO A 553 -1.11 -1.25 9.37
C PRO A 553 -0.80 -2.71 9.74
N LEU A 554 -0.45 -3.55 8.77
CA LEU A 554 -0.07 -4.94 9.00
C LEU A 554 1.36 -5.05 9.51
N ALA A 555 2.27 -4.24 9.00
CA ALA A 555 3.64 -4.12 9.52
C ALA A 555 3.65 -3.68 11.00
N VAL A 556 2.76 -2.75 11.39
CA VAL A 556 2.58 -2.35 12.80
C VAL A 556 2.10 -3.53 13.66
N LYS A 557 1.13 -4.31 13.17
CA LYS A 557 0.63 -5.50 13.89
C LYS A 557 1.71 -6.58 14.02
N ALA A 558 2.45 -6.83 12.94
CA ALA A 558 3.57 -7.77 12.90
C ALA A 558 4.65 -7.38 13.91
N ALA A 559 5.08 -6.11 13.90
CA ALA A 559 6.10 -5.60 14.82
C ALA A 559 5.64 -5.67 16.29
N ALA A 560 4.36 -5.45 16.57
CA ALA A 560 3.80 -5.53 17.92
C ALA A 560 3.66 -6.96 18.45
N ASN A 561 3.45 -7.95 17.56
CA ASN A 561 3.24 -9.34 17.92
C ASN A 561 3.92 -10.31 16.92
N PRO A 562 5.25 -10.39 16.90
CA PRO A 562 5.99 -11.14 15.86
C PRO A 562 5.68 -12.64 15.83
N ASP A 563 5.28 -13.21 16.98
CA ASP A 563 4.96 -14.65 17.11
C ASP A 563 3.48 -14.98 16.85
N LYS A 564 2.65 -14.00 16.46
CA LYS A 564 1.21 -14.20 16.26
C LYS A 564 0.81 -13.98 14.81
N PRO A 565 -0.25 -14.66 14.34
CA PRO A 565 -0.83 -14.33 13.05
C PRO A 565 -1.22 -12.85 12.99
N VAL A 566 -0.92 -12.21 11.86
CA VAL A 566 -1.39 -10.85 11.58
C VAL A 566 -2.71 -10.96 10.84
N THR A 567 -3.78 -10.46 11.45
CA THR A 567 -5.10 -10.44 10.84
C THR A 567 -5.37 -9.08 10.21
N TRP A 568 -6.08 -9.09 9.09
CA TRP A 568 -6.64 -7.88 8.49
C TRP A 568 -8.14 -8.04 8.30
N ASP A 569 -8.80 -6.90 8.25
CA ASP A 569 -10.22 -6.84 7.98
C ASP A 569 -10.47 -5.53 7.25
N THR A 570 -10.47 -5.62 5.93
CA THR A 570 -10.78 -4.50 5.04
C THR A 570 -12.25 -4.13 5.06
N THR A 571 -13.16 -5.02 5.50
CA THR A 571 -14.58 -4.68 5.69
C THR A 571 -14.78 -3.71 6.86
N SER A 572 -13.89 -3.77 7.87
CA SER A 572 -13.91 -2.89 9.05
C SER A 572 -13.02 -1.64 8.92
N GLN A 573 -12.18 -1.57 7.88
CA GLN A 573 -11.28 -0.44 7.62
C GLN A 573 -12.00 0.58 6.74
N GLY A 574 -12.41 1.69 7.34
CA GLY A 574 -12.82 2.85 6.54
C GLY A 574 -14.26 2.89 6.08
N GLN A 575 -15.17 2.11 6.66
CA GLN A 575 -16.59 2.33 6.40
C GLN A 575 -17.05 3.56 7.19
N VAL A 576 -16.73 4.73 6.63
CA VAL A 576 -17.42 5.96 6.96
C VAL A 576 -18.84 5.75 6.47
N VAL A 577 -19.82 5.73 7.36
CA VAL A 577 -21.21 5.56 6.93
C VAL A 577 -21.63 6.89 6.27
N GLY A 578 -21.44 7.01 4.96
CA GLY A 578 -21.63 8.24 4.17
C GLY A 578 -20.63 9.35 4.50
N ASP A 579 -20.83 10.57 3.97
CA ASP A 579 -20.04 11.76 4.36
C ASP A 579 -20.50 12.27 5.75
N PRO A 580 -19.68 12.19 6.81
CA PRO A 580 -20.02 12.65 8.16
C PRO A 580 -20.44 14.11 8.21
N ASN A 581 -19.82 14.97 7.40
CA ASN A 581 -20.14 16.39 7.40
C ASN A 581 -21.51 16.68 6.76
N SER A 582 -22.01 15.80 5.88
CA SER A 582 -23.33 15.96 5.26
C SER A 582 -24.48 15.87 6.27
N TYR A 583 -24.30 15.11 7.35
CA TYR A 583 -25.29 14.95 8.42
C TYR A 583 -24.84 15.49 9.78
N PHE A 584 -23.65 16.08 9.86
CA PHE A 584 -23.15 16.72 11.07
C PHE A 584 -24.06 17.87 11.54
N ILE A 585 -24.32 17.90 12.84
CA ILE A 585 -25.08 18.96 13.51
C ILE A 585 -24.32 19.36 14.78
N SER A 586 -23.96 20.64 14.87
CA SER A 586 -23.47 21.20 16.14
C SER A 586 -24.64 21.52 17.07
N GLN A 587 -24.45 21.35 18.38
CA GLN A 587 -25.40 21.89 19.34
C GLN A 587 -25.22 23.41 19.55
N PHE A 588 -24.25 24.05 18.89
CA PHE A 588 -23.92 25.46 19.04
C PHE A 588 -24.06 26.24 17.73
N LYS A 589 -23.88 27.57 17.82
CA LYS A 589 -23.89 28.50 16.69
C LYS A 589 -22.68 28.31 15.76
N SER A 590 -22.71 27.25 14.95
CA SER A 590 -21.73 26.95 13.90
C SER A 590 -22.38 27.05 12.52
N GLN A 591 -21.60 26.83 11.45
CA GLN A 591 -22.15 26.70 10.10
C GLN A 591 -23.17 25.57 9.97
N PHE A 592 -23.10 24.56 10.84
CA PHE A 592 -23.97 23.39 10.86
C PHE A 592 -25.21 23.57 11.75
N ASN A 593 -25.28 24.64 12.55
CA ASN A 593 -26.47 25.03 13.32
C ASN A 593 -26.46 26.54 13.62
N PRO A 594 -26.73 27.38 12.59
CA PRO A 594 -26.54 28.84 12.69
C PRO A 594 -27.53 29.53 13.65
N ASN A 595 -28.62 28.85 14.02
CA ASN A 595 -29.77 29.46 14.68
C ASN A 595 -29.78 29.31 16.20
N ASN A 596 -28.89 28.51 16.80
CA ASN A 596 -28.93 28.32 18.25
C ASN A 596 -28.43 29.56 19.01
N ARG A 597 -29.34 30.24 19.70
CA ARG A 597 -29.07 31.45 20.51
C ARG A 597 -28.61 31.14 21.94
N ASP A 598 -28.83 29.92 22.43
CA ASP A 598 -28.54 29.53 23.82
C ASP A 598 -27.46 28.43 23.87
N TYR A 599 -26.35 28.71 24.56
CA TYR A 599 -25.31 27.73 24.89
C TYR A 599 -25.77 26.74 25.97
N LYS A 600 -26.88 26.04 25.73
CA LYS A 600 -27.36 24.99 26.65
C LYS A 600 -26.46 23.77 26.51
N ASN A 601 -25.82 23.40 27.62
CA ASN A 601 -24.84 22.33 27.73
C ASN A 601 -25.45 20.92 27.76
N GLU A 602 -26.78 20.79 27.74
CA GLU A 602 -27.47 19.51 27.99
C GLU A 602 -27.89 18.78 26.70
N ASN A 603 -27.70 19.38 25.52
CA ASN A 603 -28.24 18.86 24.25
C ASN A 603 -27.35 17.81 23.55
N CYS A 604 -26.25 17.36 24.16
CA CYS A 604 -25.30 16.49 23.48
C CYS A 604 -25.93 15.18 23.00
N GLY A 605 -26.72 14.50 23.84
CA GLY A 605 -27.42 13.28 23.46
C GLY A 605 -28.44 13.49 22.33
N PRO A 606 -29.38 14.44 22.44
CA PRO A 606 -30.34 14.73 21.36
C PRO A 606 -29.69 15.17 20.06
N THR A 607 -28.58 15.91 20.11
CA THR A 607 -27.85 16.31 18.91
C THR A 607 -27.14 15.12 18.27
N SER A 608 -26.47 14.26 19.05
CA SER A 608 -25.89 13.01 18.52
C SER A 608 -26.93 12.10 17.88
N LEU A 609 -28.12 11.97 18.48
CA LEU A 609 -29.20 11.19 17.88
C LEU A 609 -29.80 11.87 16.64
N ALA A 610 -29.90 13.20 16.62
CA ALA A 610 -30.36 13.93 15.43
C ALA A 610 -29.43 13.67 14.22
N MET A 611 -28.11 13.61 14.43
CA MET A 611 -27.14 13.27 13.37
C MET A 611 -27.39 11.86 12.81
N ALA A 612 -27.55 10.85 13.68
CA ALA A 612 -27.86 9.49 13.24
C ALA A 612 -29.23 9.38 12.54
N ILE A 613 -30.26 10.08 13.02
CA ILE A 613 -31.57 10.13 12.37
C ILE A 613 -31.46 10.74 10.97
N LYS A 614 -30.71 11.83 10.83
CA LYS A 614 -30.48 12.47 9.52
C LYS A 614 -29.76 11.52 8.58
N HIS A 615 -28.67 10.90 9.04
CA HIS A 615 -27.87 9.96 8.28
C HIS A 615 -28.70 8.78 7.72
N PHE A 616 -29.45 8.08 8.58
CA PHE A 616 -30.26 6.92 8.17
C PHE A 616 -31.60 7.28 7.49
N GLY A 617 -31.86 8.57 7.22
CA GLY A 617 -33.16 9.02 6.71
C GLY A 617 -34.32 8.59 7.61
N GLY A 618 -34.09 8.61 8.92
CA GLY A 618 -35.13 8.42 9.93
C GLY A 618 -36.10 9.60 9.94
N THR A 619 -37.32 9.38 10.43
CA THR A 619 -38.35 10.44 10.44
C THR A 619 -38.97 10.60 11.82
N LEU A 620 -39.04 11.84 12.29
CA LEU A 620 -39.77 12.19 13.50
C LEU A 620 -40.96 13.09 13.14
N PRO A 621 -42.13 12.95 13.78
CA PRO A 621 -43.28 13.80 13.51
C PRO A 621 -43.00 15.31 13.60
N GLY A 622 -42.93 15.96 12.44
CA GLY A 622 -42.60 17.38 12.30
C GLY A 622 -41.13 17.72 12.56
N GLY A 623 -40.22 16.74 12.57
CA GLY A 623 -38.79 16.93 12.40
C GLY A 623 -38.49 17.32 10.94
N ASN A 624 -37.41 18.08 10.74
CA ASN A 624 -36.92 18.43 9.42
C ASN A 624 -35.40 18.21 9.40
N PRO A 625 -34.88 17.23 8.63
CA PRO A 625 -33.44 16.98 8.51
C PRO A 625 -32.62 18.20 8.06
N GLU A 626 -33.24 19.10 7.30
CA GLU A 626 -32.61 20.33 6.79
C GLU A 626 -32.70 21.52 7.76
N ASP A 627 -33.37 21.35 8.90
CA ASP A 627 -33.43 22.36 9.97
C ASP A 627 -32.85 21.73 11.26
N PRO A 628 -31.54 21.87 11.49
CA PRO A 628 -30.84 21.23 12.60
C PRO A 628 -31.47 21.52 13.95
N GLN A 629 -31.92 22.77 14.18
CA GLN A 629 -32.57 23.16 15.43
C GLN A 629 -33.89 22.41 15.60
N LYS A 630 -34.74 22.41 14.57
CA LYS A 630 -36.03 21.73 14.62
C LYS A 630 -35.87 20.21 14.75
N LEU A 631 -34.85 19.63 14.13
CA LEU A 631 -34.54 18.21 14.31
C LEU A 631 -34.17 17.91 15.77
N ILE A 632 -33.25 18.67 16.37
CA ILE A 632 -32.88 18.53 17.80
C ILE A 632 -34.10 18.66 18.71
N GLU A 633 -34.94 19.69 18.52
CA GLU A 633 -36.16 19.91 19.32
C GLU A 633 -37.13 18.73 19.25
N LYS A 634 -37.24 18.10 18.08
CA LYS A 634 -38.11 16.94 17.86
C LYS A 634 -37.50 15.67 18.41
N THR A 635 -36.19 15.51 18.32
CA THR A 635 -35.45 14.44 18.99
C THR A 635 -35.64 14.51 20.50
N ILE A 636 -35.55 15.70 21.12
CA ILE A 636 -35.85 15.90 22.56
C ILE A 636 -37.26 15.41 22.92
N LYS A 637 -38.26 15.71 22.08
CA LYS A 637 -39.64 15.23 22.30
C LYS A 637 -39.77 13.72 22.14
N ALA A 638 -39.11 13.14 21.14
CA ALA A 638 -39.07 11.69 20.93
C ALA A 638 -38.40 10.97 22.11
N MET A 639 -37.37 11.58 22.69
CA MET A 639 -36.75 11.13 23.94
C MET A 639 -37.64 11.35 25.19
N GLY A 640 -38.90 11.75 25.05
CA GLY A 640 -39.89 11.84 26.14
C GLY A 640 -39.85 13.12 26.97
N PHE A 641 -39.18 14.17 26.50
CA PHE A 641 -39.13 15.46 27.17
C PHE A 641 -40.13 16.45 26.54
N ASN A 642 -40.58 17.46 27.29
CA ASN A 642 -41.54 18.47 26.80
C ASN A 642 -40.87 19.55 25.92
N GLY A 643 -39.98 19.15 24.99
CA GLY A 643 -39.28 20.04 24.07
C GLY A 643 -38.15 20.88 24.69
N LYS A 644 -37.86 20.70 25.97
CA LYS A 644 -36.71 21.29 26.65
C LYS A 644 -36.11 20.29 27.61
N LEU A 645 -34.78 20.16 27.60
CA LEU A 645 -34.05 19.40 28.59
C LEU A 645 -33.93 20.21 29.89
N THR A 646 -34.08 19.51 31.01
CA THR A 646 -33.81 20.03 32.36
C THR A 646 -32.77 19.18 33.09
N LYS A 647 -32.20 18.20 32.39
CA LYS A 647 -31.19 17.22 32.82
C LYS A 647 -30.56 16.58 31.58
N GLY A 648 -29.39 15.97 31.75
CA GLY A 648 -28.78 15.14 30.71
C GLY A 648 -29.64 13.93 30.35
N THR A 649 -29.40 13.38 29.16
CA THR A 649 -30.11 12.21 28.62
C THR A 649 -29.46 10.90 29.06
N SER A 650 -30.29 9.88 29.32
CA SER A 650 -29.84 8.51 29.58
C SER A 650 -29.79 7.68 28.30
N ALA A 651 -29.14 6.51 28.36
CA ALA A 651 -29.17 5.54 27.26
C ALA A 651 -30.61 5.17 26.85
N SER A 652 -31.49 4.92 27.83
CA SER A 652 -32.91 4.62 27.56
C SER A 652 -33.67 5.76 26.87
N ASP A 653 -33.29 7.01 27.12
CA ASP A 653 -33.89 8.15 26.42
C ASP A 653 -33.50 8.13 24.94
N ILE A 654 -32.22 7.89 24.65
CA ILE A 654 -31.69 7.79 23.29
C ILE A 654 -32.31 6.61 22.54
N THR A 655 -32.34 5.41 23.15
CA THR A 655 -32.97 4.22 22.57
C THR A 655 -34.43 4.49 22.17
N ARG A 656 -35.21 5.09 23.07
CA ARG A 656 -36.61 5.46 22.78
C ARG A 656 -36.72 6.45 21.63
N GLY A 657 -35.88 7.48 21.61
CA GLY A 657 -35.86 8.47 20.53
C GLY A 657 -35.53 7.84 19.17
N ALA A 658 -34.55 6.93 19.15
CA ALA A 658 -34.11 6.22 17.94
C ALA A 658 -35.21 5.31 17.39
N GLN A 659 -35.87 4.53 18.25
CA GLN A 659 -36.97 3.66 17.88
C GLN A 659 -38.17 4.45 17.31
N LEU A 660 -38.51 5.59 17.90
CA LEU A 660 -39.55 6.47 17.37
C LEU A 660 -39.19 7.10 16.03
N ALA A 661 -37.89 7.21 15.71
CA ALA A 661 -37.42 7.67 14.41
C ALA A 661 -37.34 6.55 13.35
N GLY A 662 -37.70 5.31 13.72
CA GLY A 662 -37.63 4.12 12.87
C GLY A 662 -36.25 3.47 12.80
N LEU A 663 -35.37 3.75 13.76
CA LEU A 663 -34.05 3.11 13.86
C LEU A 663 -34.10 1.89 14.80
N LYS A 664 -33.27 0.89 14.49
CA LYS A 664 -32.96 -0.23 15.39
C LYS A 664 -31.80 0.17 16.32
N THR A 665 -31.73 -0.48 17.48
CA THR A 665 -30.78 -0.13 18.52
C THR A 665 -30.25 -1.35 19.26
N ASP A 666 -28.94 -1.38 19.53
CA ASP A 666 -28.30 -2.32 20.45
C ASP A 666 -27.49 -1.54 21.49
N ASN A 667 -27.50 -2.00 22.74
CA ASN A 667 -26.56 -1.48 23.73
C ASN A 667 -25.23 -2.18 23.53
N ILE A 668 -24.14 -1.41 23.51
CA ILE A 668 -22.79 -1.94 23.41
C ILE A 668 -21.94 -1.55 24.62
N LYS A 669 -20.90 -2.32 24.90
CA LYS A 669 -19.98 -2.13 26.02
C LYS A 669 -18.53 -2.19 25.60
N GLY A 670 -17.83 -1.06 25.78
CA GLY A 670 -16.40 -0.97 25.56
C GLY A 670 -15.99 -0.88 24.08
N ILE A 671 -14.68 -0.88 23.86
CA ILE A 671 -14.08 -0.63 22.53
C ILE A 671 -14.26 -1.82 21.58
N GLU A 672 -14.27 -3.05 22.08
CA GLU A 672 -14.42 -4.25 21.25
C GLU A 672 -15.81 -4.28 20.60
N GLU A 673 -16.88 -4.12 21.38
CA GLU A 673 -18.25 -4.07 20.84
C GLU A 673 -18.50 -2.80 20.01
N LEU A 674 -17.82 -1.68 20.30
CA LEU A 674 -17.82 -0.50 19.43
C LEU A 674 -17.25 -0.86 18.05
N ASN A 675 -16.08 -1.48 18.00
CA ASN A 675 -15.45 -1.85 16.73
C ASN A 675 -16.31 -2.84 15.94
N GLN A 676 -16.90 -3.81 16.64
CA GLN A 676 -17.82 -4.75 16.02
C GLN A 676 -19.04 -4.03 15.43
N ALA A 677 -19.67 -3.11 16.19
CA ALA A 677 -20.82 -2.36 15.69
C ALA A 677 -20.47 -1.53 14.45
N LEU A 678 -19.31 -0.88 14.42
CA LEU A 678 -18.87 -0.12 13.25
C LEU A 678 -18.61 -1.02 12.04
N ALA A 679 -18.02 -2.20 12.24
CA ALA A 679 -17.82 -3.19 11.18
C ALA A 679 -19.16 -3.74 10.62
N GLU A 680 -20.22 -3.72 11.44
CA GLU A 680 -21.58 -4.09 11.03
C GLU A 680 -22.38 -2.91 10.40
N ASN A 681 -21.70 -1.84 9.94
CA ASN A 681 -22.34 -0.64 9.39
C ASN A 681 -23.28 0.10 10.35
N LYS A 682 -23.09 -0.07 11.67
CA LYS A 682 -23.86 0.66 12.67
C LYS A 682 -23.10 1.93 13.06
N GLN A 683 -23.81 3.03 13.29
CA GLN A 683 -23.23 4.18 13.98
C GLN A 683 -23.40 4.01 15.49
N VAL A 684 -22.51 4.58 16.29
CA VAL A 684 -22.58 4.44 17.76
C VAL A 684 -22.69 5.79 18.44
N ILE A 685 -23.74 6.00 19.22
CA ILE A 685 -23.78 7.11 20.17
C ILE A 685 -23.07 6.67 21.44
N LEU A 686 -21.92 7.27 21.71
CA LEU A 686 -21.00 6.86 22.77
C LEU A 686 -21.03 7.86 23.92
N PHE A 687 -21.06 7.33 25.15
CA PHE A 687 -20.99 8.13 26.38
C PHE A 687 -19.57 8.21 26.92
N GLY A 688 -19.17 9.38 27.41
CA GLY A 688 -17.86 9.56 28.01
C GLY A 688 -17.58 10.97 28.49
N ASN A 689 -16.30 11.31 28.63
CA ASN A 689 -15.88 12.63 29.10
C ASN A 689 -14.78 13.24 28.21
N PRO A 690 -15.08 14.31 27.45
CA PRO A 690 -14.15 14.91 26.50
C PRO A 690 -12.96 15.58 27.20
N SER A 691 -13.13 16.09 28.43
CA SER A 691 -12.03 16.70 29.20
C SER A 691 -10.94 15.72 29.64
N ARG A 692 -11.10 14.41 29.42
CA ARG A 692 -10.04 13.42 29.70
C ARG A 692 -9.30 12.96 28.45
N SER A 693 -10.01 12.89 27.33
CA SER A 693 -9.50 12.38 26.06
C SER A 693 -8.98 13.48 25.14
N PHE A 694 -9.63 14.64 25.18
CA PHE A 694 -9.36 15.75 24.26
C PHE A 694 -8.61 16.92 24.94
N ALA A 695 -8.41 16.87 26.27
CA ALA A 695 -7.87 17.97 27.09
C ALA A 695 -6.48 18.49 26.71
N ALA A 696 -5.58 17.62 26.24
CA ALA A 696 -4.25 18.07 25.81
C ALA A 696 -4.28 18.86 24.48
N LYS A 697 -5.39 18.89 23.75
CA LYS A 697 -5.50 19.46 22.39
C LYS A 697 -6.79 20.27 22.16
N PHE A 698 -7.45 20.75 23.22
CA PHE A 698 -8.67 21.56 23.05
C PHE A 698 -8.34 22.92 22.41
N ASN A 699 -8.47 22.97 21.09
CA ASN A 699 -8.38 24.19 20.31
C ASN A 699 -9.76 24.87 20.30
N ARG A 700 -9.83 26.12 20.80
CA ARG A 700 -11.07 26.91 20.82
C ARG A 700 -11.60 27.25 19.42
N SER A 701 -10.77 27.13 18.37
CA SER A 701 -11.25 27.25 16.99
C SER A 701 -12.01 26.00 16.51
N VAL A 702 -11.79 24.86 17.15
CA VAL A 702 -12.41 23.57 16.80
C VAL A 702 -13.59 23.29 17.74
N TYR A 703 -13.51 23.70 19.00
CA TYR A 703 -14.51 23.39 20.03
C TYR A 703 -14.90 24.60 20.87
N VAL A 704 -16.19 24.66 21.24
CA VAL A 704 -16.72 25.74 22.08
C VAL A 704 -16.22 25.66 23.53
N SER A 705 -15.99 24.46 24.06
CA SER A 705 -15.55 24.26 25.45
C SER A 705 -14.93 22.87 25.61
N PRO A 706 -13.96 22.70 26.53
CA PRO A 706 -13.42 21.39 26.86
C PRO A 706 -14.43 20.39 27.43
N GLY A 707 -15.64 20.83 27.79
CA GLY A 707 -16.69 19.98 28.34
C GLY A 707 -16.24 19.29 29.63
N THR A 708 -16.38 19.94 30.78
CA THR A 708 -15.87 19.43 32.07
C THR A 708 -16.72 18.30 32.68
N GLY A 709 -17.53 17.60 31.89
CA GLY A 709 -18.54 16.67 32.38
C GLY A 709 -18.90 15.58 31.38
N ASP A 710 -19.89 14.78 31.79
CA ASP A 710 -20.46 13.70 30.99
C ASP A 710 -21.00 14.23 29.65
N HIS A 711 -20.73 13.49 28.59
CA HIS A 711 -21.01 13.91 27.22
C HIS A 711 -21.45 12.72 26.36
N TRP A 712 -22.25 13.02 25.34
CA TRP A 712 -22.59 12.09 24.27
C TRP A 712 -22.02 12.62 22.96
N LEU A 713 -21.42 11.73 22.18
CA LEU A 713 -20.98 11.98 20.81
C LEU A 713 -21.42 10.86 19.88
N LEU A 714 -21.40 11.10 18.58
CA LEU A 714 -21.66 10.07 17.58
C LEU A 714 -20.31 9.60 16.99
N ILE A 715 -20.07 8.30 17.00
CA ILE A 715 -19.01 7.66 16.23
C ILE A 715 -19.62 7.25 14.90
N ALA A 716 -19.25 7.98 13.85
CA ALA A 716 -19.79 7.84 12.51
C ALA A 716 -19.14 6.70 11.71
N GLY A 717 -17.97 6.23 12.13
CA GLY A 717 -17.21 5.20 11.43
C GLY A 717 -15.77 5.14 11.91
N ARG A 718 -14.95 4.39 11.17
CA ARG A 718 -13.49 4.41 11.31
C ARG A 718 -12.87 5.16 10.13
N SER A 719 -11.81 5.90 10.40
CA SER A 719 -10.96 6.45 9.34
C SER A 719 -10.02 5.37 8.80
N SER A 720 -9.49 5.59 7.59
CA SER A 720 -8.54 4.67 6.93
C SER A 720 -7.27 4.42 7.74
N ASP A 721 -6.85 5.37 8.58
CA ASP A 721 -5.71 5.24 9.50
C ASP A 721 -6.05 4.45 10.79
N GLY A 722 -7.23 3.85 10.87
CA GLY A 722 -7.71 3.14 12.05
C GLY A 722 -8.15 4.06 13.20
N GLY A 723 -8.22 5.37 12.99
CA GLY A 723 -8.91 6.29 13.89
C GLY A 723 -10.43 6.09 13.89
N TYR A 724 -11.11 6.86 14.74
CA TYR A 724 -12.56 6.96 14.83
C TYR A 724 -12.99 8.31 14.31
N ILE A 725 -13.99 8.31 13.44
CA ILE A 725 -14.60 9.53 12.94
C ILE A 725 -15.69 9.92 13.94
N VAL A 726 -15.51 11.09 14.55
CA VAL A 726 -16.30 11.58 15.67
C VAL A 726 -17.08 12.81 15.24
N ASP A 727 -18.40 12.65 15.23
CA ASP A 727 -19.34 13.75 15.15
C ASP A 727 -19.69 14.20 16.56
N ASP A 728 -18.85 15.11 17.07
CA ASP A 728 -19.02 15.70 18.40
C ASP A 728 -19.95 16.92 18.30
N PRO A 729 -21.11 16.94 18.98
CA PRO A 729 -21.98 18.11 19.03
C PRO A 729 -21.30 19.40 19.50
N LEU A 730 -20.17 19.31 20.21
CA LEU A 730 -19.38 20.45 20.67
C LEU A 730 -18.44 21.02 19.60
N SER A 731 -18.23 20.31 18.49
CA SER A 731 -17.38 20.74 17.38
C SER A 731 -18.03 21.90 16.61
N LEU A 732 -17.19 22.85 16.22
CA LEU A 732 -17.53 24.00 15.37
C LEU A 732 -17.19 23.74 13.90
N THR A 733 -16.32 22.76 13.64
CA THR A 733 -15.72 22.52 12.31
C THR A 733 -16.26 21.28 11.61
N GLY A 734 -17.16 20.53 12.24
CA GLY A 734 -17.72 19.30 11.69
C GLY A 734 -17.14 18.05 12.33
N ALA A 735 -17.15 16.96 11.57
CA ALA A 735 -16.57 15.69 11.97
C ALA A 735 -15.06 15.81 12.23
N VAL A 736 -14.54 15.05 13.19
CA VAL A 736 -13.11 15.03 13.53
C VAL A 736 -12.62 13.61 13.78
N THR A 737 -11.37 13.33 13.43
CA THR A 737 -10.76 12.03 13.72
C THR A 737 -10.17 11.98 15.13
N ARG A 738 -10.33 10.83 15.81
CA ARG A 738 -9.75 10.53 17.12
C ARG A 738 -9.06 9.17 17.12
N SER A 739 -7.93 9.06 17.79
CA SER A 739 -7.24 7.78 17.90
C SER A 739 -7.99 6.81 18.83
N ALA A 740 -7.71 5.52 18.70
CA ALA A 740 -8.27 4.50 19.61
C ALA A 740 -7.96 4.76 21.08
N LYS A 741 -6.75 5.24 21.37
CA LYS A 741 -6.36 5.66 22.73
C LYS A 741 -7.27 6.79 23.24
N GLN A 742 -7.55 7.78 22.41
CA GLN A 742 -8.45 8.88 22.79
C GLN A 742 -9.88 8.36 23.05
N ILE A 743 -10.44 7.48 22.21
CA ILE A 743 -11.78 6.94 22.47
C ILE A 743 -11.80 6.04 23.72
N ALA A 744 -10.74 5.29 23.98
CA ALA A 744 -10.61 4.52 25.21
C ALA A 744 -10.52 5.44 26.46
N GLU A 745 -9.77 6.53 26.40
CA GLU A 745 -9.69 7.53 27.49
C GLU A 745 -11.04 8.25 27.69
N TYR A 746 -11.78 8.47 26.61
CA TYR A 746 -13.10 9.10 26.63
C TYR A 746 -14.10 8.22 27.40
N THR A 747 -14.10 6.91 27.15
CA THR A 747 -15.02 5.94 27.76
C THR A 747 -14.61 5.49 29.17
N ASN A 748 -13.32 5.53 29.52
CA ASN A 748 -12.79 5.09 30.82
C ASN A 748 -12.94 6.10 31.97
N ALA A 749 -13.67 7.20 31.79
CA ALA A 749 -13.80 8.24 32.80
C ALA A 749 -14.61 7.79 34.05
N PRO A 750 -14.07 7.92 35.28
CA PRO A 750 -14.83 7.73 36.52
C PRO A 750 -15.75 8.93 36.77
N ALA A 751 -16.95 8.92 36.19
CA ALA A 751 -18.08 9.72 36.62
C ALA A 751 -19.32 8.83 36.62
N ASN A 752 -19.89 8.59 37.81
CA ASN A 752 -21.07 7.75 38.08
C ASN A 752 -21.06 6.35 37.42
N ALA A 753 -20.81 5.31 38.23
CA ALA A 753 -20.69 3.90 37.81
C ALA A 753 -21.91 3.26 37.08
N ARG A 754 -22.94 4.03 36.70
CA ARG A 754 -24.16 3.54 36.07
C ARG A 754 -24.15 3.48 34.54
N LEU A 755 -23.18 4.10 33.86
CA LEU A 755 -23.13 4.16 32.38
C LEU A 755 -21.71 3.98 31.79
N ARG A 756 -20.80 3.29 32.50
CA ARG A 756 -19.38 3.21 32.09
C ARG A 756 -19.23 2.41 30.80
N GLY A 757 -18.69 3.06 29.77
CA GLY A 757 -18.38 2.41 28.50
C GLY A 757 -19.61 1.95 27.71
N ASP A 758 -20.80 2.42 28.08
CA ASP A 758 -22.04 2.09 27.39
C ASP A 758 -22.19 2.99 26.16
N GLY A 759 -22.44 2.38 25.02
CA GLY A 759 -22.84 3.04 23.79
C GLY A 759 -24.16 2.47 23.26
N ILE A 760 -24.75 3.16 22.28
CA ILE A 760 -25.94 2.67 21.58
C ILE A 760 -25.58 2.59 20.10
N ALA A 761 -25.48 1.38 19.59
CA ALA A 761 -25.35 1.13 18.17
C ALA A 761 -26.71 1.33 17.49
N LEU A 762 -26.70 1.98 16.33
CA LEU A 762 -27.88 2.44 15.58
C LEU A 762 -27.76 2.02 14.12
N TRP A 763 -28.85 1.54 13.55
CA TRP A 763 -28.96 1.23 12.12
C TRP A 763 -30.43 1.23 11.69
N LYS A 764 -30.67 1.03 10.39
CA LYS A 764 -32.02 0.92 9.81
C LYS A 764 -32.34 -0.51 9.39
#